data_AF-A0A1F3JRN2-F1
#
_entry.id   AF-A0A1F3JRN2-F1
#
_cell.length_a   1.000
_cell.length_b   1.000
_cell.length_c   1.000
_cell.angle_alpha   90.00
_cell.angle_beta   90.00
_cell.angle_gamma   90.00
#
_symmetry.space_group_name_H-M   'P 1'
#
loop_
_entity.id
_entity.type
_entity.pdbx_description
1 polymer ?
#
loop_
_entity_poly.entity_id
_entity_poly.type
_entity_poly.pdbx_seq_one_letter_code
_entity_poly.pdbx_strand_id
1 'polypeptide(L)'
;MGEEKKLNVILNGKRVDGFEGETVYELCERYGIFIPTLCHDKRLHPYSSCFVCVVEIDCNSTLQPSCSTYIYDGISIVSNSNFILNARKDALELLLSNHYADCVAPCKTSCPAGVDVQGYISMIEKGLFKEAVEVIKETNPFPSVCGRVCVRPCELSCRRNFTEDKQPVGIDYLKRFVSDFDLASDFPYTPELKASTHKKVAIIGAGPAGLSASFFLRKEGHEVDIYEAESYAGGWLRYGIPEYRLPNDILDLEISQILKLGVTIYYNKKLGDNISFKDLNNQYDAFITTIGSQKGTLIGCEGDDAINVFSGIDFLKNMEKNQVKPNFKGKRVAVVGGGNTAMDCCRTSVRLGADKVFVIYRRSEAEMPANKIEIHESKVEGIEYMFLTLPTKINKDKHGNVNSIQCIKMELGEADISGRRRPVPLEGSEFEIDIDYVFAAIGQKTDVNFLDDINLYSDKGVFELNKWNDILVNNDTLQTSIINIFAAGDAVTGPATLIEAIGQGKRAANSCSNYLLNKPLINADSYEFISSKDNFKKQSFSEYESMYEFQEREEMPLLAKDKRNNFDEVELGYSKAKALKEVNRCIECGCSEYYNCKLKDLSTELKSTQKKYKGEFKNYSIDDRDNFIHFDSNKCILCAKCVRICKEVVGANALNIVNRGFSSFISPSMQLPLFETDCEHCGLCIDICPTGAIIENTPFKVAPIKTEKLNTICYYCGLGCEITIHYKNKYALKAEGSRGYINYSSNICKYPKFSYVNINNRITKPLLNNKTTGELKEISFEEANNIIYSRIINTKSSQNSFFGGARLSNEQLFLIKYFAKNIVKTNSLDSFYLWDQAGKHNLYCDYKIAELSFLNDVDCFVILNTPLNEETPVLGYEIFNKKIQNGSNIINVTTNRPCLMRKKADINIEINNLYSFLHNAIQFIVNNNLYDQNIVSKYSNNSTDFIKALKGIEQNEGLKSQDNFEDIELFVNNILNSKKVFIICSEDSLTAQTSILFHNFLILSGLIDKPKSHIITKKKNNANGLYSIFAEKLKPLNKNIKDANDFIINEIVQLNSNEIKNIFIYGEDPIGTTEQKENLRKYLKSAEFIFVEDYQITETALLADIIMPASYPFETGGSYINMFGSFQHFAKHDHLKTIDSLENIINLIKLFEVSFEFNKNHVLEEYLKNYNVEKTNLILSFIDNSINIFKFGVDNQEMIIKKNFIINV
;
A
#
# COMPACT_ATOMS: atom_id res chain seq x y z
N MET A 1 -2.10 -42.35 5.02
CA MET A 1 -2.84 -42.10 3.76
C MET A 1 -3.26 -43.45 3.23
N GLY A 2 -4.57 -43.69 3.05
CA GLY A 2 -5.03 -44.84 2.28
C GLY A 2 -4.68 -44.62 0.80
N GLU A 3 -4.45 -45.69 0.04
CA GLU A 3 -4.15 -45.60 -1.40
C GLU A 3 -5.33 -44.93 -2.13
N GLU A 4 -5.17 -43.67 -2.51
CA GLU A 4 -6.15 -42.97 -3.35
C GLU A 4 -6.25 -43.68 -4.71
N LYS A 5 -7.48 -44.05 -5.09
CA LYS A 5 -7.74 -44.75 -6.34
C LYS A 5 -7.38 -43.84 -7.52
N LYS A 6 -6.39 -44.27 -8.30
CA LYS A 6 -5.98 -43.59 -9.53
C LYS A 6 -7.02 -43.77 -10.64
N LEU A 7 -7.28 -42.71 -11.37
CA LEU A 7 -8.18 -42.65 -12.52
C LEU A 7 -7.39 -42.29 -13.78
N ASN A 8 -7.73 -42.88 -14.93
CA ASN A 8 -7.13 -42.50 -16.21
C ASN A 8 -7.88 -41.30 -16.81
N VAL A 9 -7.18 -40.21 -17.09
CA VAL A 9 -7.78 -39.00 -17.68
C VAL A 9 -7.07 -38.63 -18.97
N ILE A 10 -7.81 -38.14 -19.97
CA ILE A 10 -7.26 -37.57 -21.20
C ILE A 10 -7.33 -36.04 -21.09
N LEU A 11 -6.21 -35.38 -20.81
CA LEU A 11 -6.11 -33.93 -20.66
C LEU A 11 -5.39 -33.33 -21.87
N ASN A 12 -6.09 -32.52 -22.67
CA ASN A 12 -5.60 -31.94 -23.92
C ASN A 12 -4.95 -32.98 -24.85
N GLY A 13 -5.61 -34.13 -24.99
CA GLY A 13 -5.16 -35.25 -25.82
C GLY A 13 -4.04 -36.10 -25.21
N LYS A 14 -3.56 -35.80 -24.00
CA LYS A 14 -2.53 -36.57 -23.29
C LYS A 14 -3.13 -37.38 -22.15
N ARG A 15 -2.67 -38.62 -21.98
CA ARG A 15 -3.07 -39.44 -20.82
C ARG A 15 -2.34 -38.97 -19.56
N VAL A 16 -3.09 -38.75 -18.49
CA VAL A 16 -2.60 -38.29 -17.19
C VAL A 16 -3.29 -39.07 -16.06
N ASP A 17 -2.61 -39.17 -14.91
CA ASP A 17 -3.16 -39.80 -13.71
C ASP A 17 -4.05 -38.77 -12.98
N GLY A 18 -5.29 -39.15 -12.68
CA GLY A 18 -6.22 -38.43 -11.81
C GLY A 18 -6.42 -39.14 -10.47
N PHE A 19 -6.95 -38.45 -9.46
CA PHE A 19 -7.35 -39.05 -8.18
C PHE A 19 -8.87 -38.98 -7.98
N GLU A 20 -9.46 -40.04 -7.41
CA GLU A 20 -10.89 -40.05 -7.09
C GLU A 20 -11.25 -38.89 -6.13
N GLY A 21 -12.28 -38.13 -6.48
CA GLY A 21 -12.68 -36.92 -5.74
C GLY A 21 -11.98 -35.62 -6.19
N GLU A 22 -11.02 -35.69 -7.11
CA GLU A 22 -10.36 -34.51 -7.70
C GLU A 22 -11.28 -33.83 -8.73
N THR A 23 -11.31 -32.50 -8.71
CA THR A 23 -11.99 -31.69 -9.74
C THR A 23 -11.11 -31.51 -10.98
N VAL A 24 -11.72 -31.19 -12.12
CA VAL A 24 -10.98 -30.85 -13.35
C VAL A 24 -10.03 -29.67 -13.12
N TYR A 25 -10.41 -28.71 -12.27
CA TYR A 25 -9.56 -27.58 -11.90
C TYR A 25 -8.29 -28.02 -11.16
N GLU A 26 -8.43 -28.85 -10.12
CA GLU A 26 -7.32 -29.38 -9.32
C GLU A 26 -6.39 -30.26 -10.18
N LEU A 27 -6.96 -31.10 -11.05
CA LEU A 27 -6.20 -31.88 -12.02
C LEU A 27 -5.37 -30.95 -12.92
N CYS A 28 -5.98 -29.91 -13.49
CA CYS A 28 -5.28 -28.96 -14.36
C CYS A 28 -4.17 -28.22 -13.59
N GLU A 29 -4.43 -27.78 -12.37
CA GLU A 29 -3.43 -27.13 -11.51
C GLU A 29 -2.22 -28.05 -11.25
N ARG A 30 -2.46 -29.33 -10.94
CA ARG A 30 -1.41 -30.33 -10.70
C ARG A 30 -0.52 -30.57 -11.93
N TYR A 31 -1.08 -30.45 -13.13
CA TYR A 31 -0.36 -30.55 -14.39
C TYR A 31 0.15 -29.20 -14.93
N GLY A 32 0.06 -28.12 -14.15
CA GLY A 32 0.56 -26.79 -14.53
C GLY A 32 -0.26 -26.12 -15.63
N ILE A 33 -1.52 -26.53 -15.83
CA ILE A 33 -2.44 -25.94 -16.80
C ILE A 33 -3.26 -24.85 -16.13
N PHE A 34 -3.04 -23.61 -16.55
CA PHE A 34 -3.79 -22.47 -16.02
C PHE A 34 -5.25 -22.49 -16.49
N ILE A 35 -6.18 -22.49 -15.53
CA ILE A 35 -7.59 -22.23 -15.77
C ILE A 35 -7.98 -20.95 -15.01
N PRO A 36 -8.53 -19.93 -15.69
CA PRO A 36 -8.89 -18.68 -15.03
C PRO A 36 -10.11 -18.86 -14.13
N THR A 37 -10.07 -18.26 -12.94
CA THR A 37 -11.17 -18.27 -11.96
C THR A 37 -11.31 -16.91 -11.27
N LEU A 38 -12.56 -16.53 -10.98
CA LEU A 38 -12.87 -15.35 -10.16
C LEU A 38 -13.58 -15.71 -8.85
N CYS A 39 -14.36 -16.81 -8.84
CA CYS A 39 -15.18 -17.24 -7.70
C CYS A 39 -14.66 -18.47 -6.93
N HIS A 40 -13.48 -18.99 -7.29
CA HIS A 40 -12.87 -20.17 -6.65
C HIS A 40 -11.73 -19.76 -5.70
N ASP A 41 -11.54 -20.55 -4.64
CA ASP A 41 -10.44 -20.49 -3.67
C ASP A 41 -10.33 -21.88 -3.01
N LYS A 42 -9.11 -22.39 -2.83
CA LYS A 42 -8.83 -23.73 -2.30
C LYS A 42 -9.40 -24.01 -0.90
N ARG A 43 -9.70 -22.97 -0.12
CA ARG A 43 -10.28 -23.11 1.24
C ARG A 43 -11.80 -23.30 1.23
N LEU A 44 -12.43 -23.10 0.08
CA LEU A 44 -13.88 -23.07 -0.08
C LEU A 44 -14.36 -24.21 -0.98
N HIS A 45 -15.60 -24.65 -0.78
CA HIS A 45 -16.23 -25.58 -1.73
C HIS A 45 -16.39 -24.98 -3.14
N PRO A 46 -16.68 -25.78 -4.17
CA PRO A 46 -17.06 -25.25 -5.48
C PRO A 46 -18.37 -24.43 -5.43
N TYR A 47 -18.45 -23.34 -6.20
CA TYR A 47 -19.66 -22.47 -6.29
C TYR A 47 -20.09 -22.15 -7.73
N SER A 48 -19.14 -22.14 -8.68
CA SER A 48 -19.42 -22.04 -10.12
C SER A 48 -20.28 -20.86 -10.59
N SER A 49 -20.11 -19.67 -10.01
CA SER A 49 -20.88 -18.48 -10.40
C SER A 49 -20.27 -17.62 -11.51
N CYS A 50 -18.94 -17.60 -11.65
CA CYS A 50 -18.28 -16.70 -12.60
C CYS A 50 -18.23 -17.26 -14.03
N PHE A 51 -18.34 -18.58 -14.21
CA PHE A 51 -18.21 -19.29 -15.50
C PHE A 51 -16.92 -19.04 -16.31
N VAL A 52 -15.95 -18.30 -15.78
CA VAL A 52 -14.66 -18.07 -16.46
C VAL A 52 -13.80 -19.35 -16.52
N CYS A 53 -14.04 -20.31 -15.61
CA CYS A 53 -13.29 -21.56 -15.52
C CYS A 53 -13.80 -22.69 -16.43
N VAL A 54 -14.64 -22.38 -17.42
CA VAL A 54 -15.23 -23.39 -18.30
C VAL A 54 -14.19 -24.16 -19.12
N VAL A 55 -14.46 -25.44 -19.32
CA VAL A 55 -13.70 -26.40 -20.13
C VAL A 55 -14.68 -27.24 -20.96
N GLU A 56 -14.17 -27.88 -21.99
CA GLU A 56 -14.92 -28.86 -22.77
C GLU A 56 -14.61 -30.27 -22.27
N ILE A 57 -15.64 -31.11 -22.17
CA ILE A 57 -15.56 -32.47 -21.65
C ILE A 57 -16.12 -33.44 -22.68
N ASP A 58 -15.42 -34.55 -22.91
CA ASP A 58 -15.78 -35.66 -23.80
C ASP A 58 -16.08 -35.25 -25.25
N CYS A 59 -15.48 -34.13 -25.69
CA CYS A 59 -15.74 -33.52 -27.01
C CYS A 59 -17.24 -33.27 -27.27
N ASN A 60 -18.03 -33.11 -26.21
CA ASN A 60 -19.42 -32.70 -26.28
C ASN A 60 -19.43 -31.17 -26.41
N SER A 61 -20.21 -30.60 -27.33
CA SER A 61 -20.32 -29.15 -27.58
C SER A 61 -20.85 -28.31 -26.38
N THR A 62 -20.93 -28.90 -25.19
CA THR A 62 -21.38 -28.27 -23.93
C THR A 62 -20.19 -27.99 -23.03
N LEU A 63 -20.06 -26.74 -22.59
CA LEU A 63 -19.01 -26.33 -21.66
C LEU A 63 -19.40 -26.60 -20.21
N GLN A 64 -18.45 -27.05 -19.41
CA GLN A 64 -18.63 -27.37 -17.99
C GLN A 64 -17.66 -26.55 -17.12
N PRO A 65 -18.08 -26.07 -15.93
CA PRO A 65 -17.20 -25.36 -15.01
C PRO A 65 -16.19 -26.31 -14.35
N SER A 66 -14.90 -26.17 -14.68
CA SER A 66 -13.85 -27.06 -14.18
C SER A 66 -13.76 -27.15 -12.65
N CYS A 67 -14.13 -26.09 -11.94
CA CYS A 67 -14.01 -26.03 -10.48
C CYS A 67 -15.06 -26.87 -9.74
N SER A 68 -16.15 -27.28 -10.38
CA SER A 68 -17.18 -28.14 -9.77
C SER A 68 -17.40 -29.45 -10.51
N THR A 69 -16.65 -29.72 -11.58
CA THR A 69 -16.73 -30.98 -12.30
C THR A 69 -15.67 -31.94 -11.77
N TYR A 70 -16.12 -33.06 -11.19
CA TYR A 70 -15.24 -34.13 -10.72
C TYR A 70 -14.79 -35.02 -11.88
N ILE A 71 -13.56 -35.51 -11.79
CA ILE A 71 -13.01 -36.43 -12.79
C ILE A 71 -13.51 -37.85 -12.58
N TYR A 72 -13.63 -38.60 -13.68
CA TYR A 72 -13.94 -40.04 -13.68
C TYR A 72 -13.01 -40.77 -14.65
N ASP A 73 -12.90 -42.09 -14.50
CA ASP A 73 -12.05 -42.91 -15.37
C ASP A 73 -12.50 -42.79 -16.84
N GLY A 74 -11.56 -42.44 -17.72
CA GLY A 74 -11.78 -42.25 -19.15
C GLY A 74 -12.23 -40.85 -19.58
N ILE A 75 -12.42 -39.90 -18.65
CA ILE A 75 -12.84 -38.53 -18.99
C ILE A 75 -11.84 -37.85 -19.95
N SER A 76 -12.36 -37.18 -20.99
CA SER A 76 -11.56 -36.36 -21.91
C SER A 76 -11.82 -34.88 -21.68
N ILE A 77 -10.77 -34.08 -21.53
CA ILE A 77 -10.83 -32.67 -21.13
C ILE A 77 -10.04 -31.85 -22.14
N VAL A 78 -10.68 -30.81 -22.70
CA VAL A 78 -10.02 -29.76 -23.47
C VAL A 78 -10.12 -28.46 -22.69
N SER A 79 -8.97 -27.92 -22.28
CA SER A 79 -8.91 -26.73 -21.42
C SER A 79 -8.76 -25.41 -22.19
N ASN A 80 -8.41 -25.49 -23.48
CA ASN A 80 -8.17 -24.33 -24.34
C ASN A 80 -8.61 -24.59 -25.78
N SER A 81 -9.56 -23.79 -26.27
CA SER A 81 -10.03 -23.75 -27.66
C SER A 81 -10.63 -22.37 -27.94
N ASN A 82 -10.75 -21.97 -29.21
CA ASN A 82 -11.40 -20.69 -29.56
C ASN A 82 -12.84 -20.59 -29.04
N PHE A 83 -13.54 -21.73 -28.99
CA PHE A 83 -14.89 -21.81 -28.42
C PHE A 83 -14.88 -21.51 -26.91
N ILE A 84 -13.94 -22.09 -26.16
CA ILE A 84 -13.75 -21.83 -24.74
C ILE A 84 -13.37 -20.36 -24.50
N LEU A 85 -12.41 -19.81 -25.25
CA LEU A 85 -11.95 -18.43 -25.08
C LEU A 85 -13.08 -17.43 -25.30
N ASN A 86 -13.92 -17.63 -26.33
CA ASN A 86 -15.10 -16.80 -26.57
C ASN A 86 -16.12 -16.89 -25.45
N ALA A 87 -16.41 -18.10 -24.94
CA ALA A 87 -17.34 -18.27 -23.83
C ALA A 87 -16.83 -17.61 -22.54
N ARG A 88 -15.52 -17.70 -22.25
CA ARG A 88 -14.88 -16.99 -21.12
C ARG A 88 -14.98 -15.48 -21.27
N LYS A 89 -14.74 -14.97 -22.48
CA LYS A 89 -14.88 -13.55 -22.81
C LYS A 89 -16.31 -13.07 -22.58
N ASP A 90 -17.30 -13.82 -23.04
CA ASP A 90 -18.72 -13.50 -22.86
C ASP A 90 -19.12 -13.46 -21.38
N ALA A 91 -18.65 -14.43 -20.60
CA ALA A 91 -18.85 -14.45 -19.15
C ALA A 91 -18.26 -13.19 -18.48
N LEU A 92 -17.02 -12.80 -18.84
CA LEU A 92 -16.40 -11.59 -18.33
C LEU A 92 -17.16 -10.32 -18.74
N GLU A 93 -17.54 -10.18 -20.01
CA GLU A 93 -18.25 -8.99 -20.49
C GLU A 93 -19.63 -8.85 -19.81
N LEU A 94 -20.27 -9.96 -19.43
CA LEU A 94 -21.50 -9.95 -18.63
C LEU A 94 -21.24 -9.53 -17.17
N LEU A 95 -20.14 -9.98 -16.55
CA LEU A 95 -19.77 -9.50 -15.20
C LEU A 95 -19.44 -7.99 -15.23
N LEU A 96 -18.79 -7.53 -16.30
CA LEU A 96 -18.41 -6.14 -16.51
C LEU A 96 -19.60 -5.22 -16.78
N SER A 97 -20.73 -5.74 -17.26
CA SER A 97 -21.92 -4.92 -17.56
C SER A 97 -22.58 -4.31 -16.33
N ASN A 98 -22.19 -4.73 -15.12
CA ASN A 98 -22.64 -4.15 -13.86
C ASN A 98 -21.47 -3.65 -12.97
N HIS A 99 -20.25 -3.59 -13.51
CA HIS A 99 -19.06 -3.11 -12.79
C HIS A 99 -18.92 -1.58 -12.94
N TYR A 100 -19.72 -0.82 -12.18
CA TYR A 100 -19.81 0.64 -12.24
C TYR A 100 -18.70 1.34 -11.44
N ALA A 101 -17.46 1.22 -11.88
CA ALA A 101 -16.29 1.79 -11.18
C ALA A 101 -15.25 2.40 -12.12
N ASP A 102 -14.47 3.34 -11.59
CA ASP A 102 -13.29 3.91 -12.28
C ASP A 102 -12.05 3.10 -11.87
N CYS A 103 -11.43 2.37 -12.80
CA CYS A 103 -10.14 1.70 -12.54
C CYS A 103 -9.02 2.73 -12.33
N VAL A 104 -9.05 3.79 -13.13
CA VAL A 104 -8.07 4.88 -13.12
C VAL A 104 -8.81 6.20 -12.97
N ALA A 105 -8.28 7.10 -12.14
CA ALA A 105 -8.91 8.40 -11.93
C ALA A 105 -8.93 9.26 -13.22
N PRO A 106 -10.00 10.06 -13.41
CA PRO A 106 -10.12 10.95 -14.58
C PRO A 106 -8.91 11.86 -14.80
N CYS A 107 -8.31 12.37 -13.71
CA CYS A 107 -7.15 13.25 -13.74
C CYS A 107 -5.88 12.62 -14.34
N LYS A 108 -5.73 11.28 -14.27
CA LYS A 108 -4.64 10.55 -14.94
C LYS A 108 -4.99 10.31 -16.42
N THR A 109 -6.24 9.92 -16.71
CA THR A 109 -6.70 9.66 -18.09
C THR A 109 -6.74 10.91 -18.97
N SER A 110 -7.03 12.07 -18.39
CA SER A 110 -7.08 13.36 -19.11
C SER A 110 -5.71 14.00 -19.28
N CYS A 111 -4.70 13.54 -18.54
CA CYS A 111 -3.33 14.02 -18.68
C CYS A 111 -2.71 13.40 -19.94
N PRO A 112 -2.27 14.19 -20.93
CA PRO A 112 -1.68 13.65 -22.17
C PRO A 112 -0.39 12.84 -21.95
N ALA A 113 0.34 13.12 -20.87
CA ALA A 113 1.50 12.32 -20.46
C ALA A 113 1.13 11.11 -19.58
N GLY A 114 -0.09 11.04 -19.05
CA GLY A 114 -0.55 9.97 -18.16
C GLY A 114 0.04 10.02 -16.75
N VAL A 115 0.26 11.22 -16.20
CA VAL A 115 0.80 11.41 -14.85
C VAL A 115 -0.12 10.85 -13.77
N ASP A 116 0.42 10.08 -12.84
CA ASP A 116 -0.33 9.48 -11.74
C ASP A 116 -0.59 10.48 -10.60
N VAL A 117 -1.66 11.27 -10.77
CA VAL A 117 -2.05 12.32 -9.83
C VAL A 117 -2.35 11.79 -8.43
N GLN A 118 -3.11 10.70 -8.32
CA GLN A 118 -3.47 10.17 -7.01
C GLN A 118 -2.26 9.56 -6.30
N GLY A 119 -1.38 8.88 -7.05
CA GLY A 119 -0.16 8.30 -6.54
C GLY A 119 0.71 9.34 -5.84
N TYR A 120 1.07 10.44 -6.52
CA TYR A 120 1.93 11.45 -5.89
C TYR A 120 1.22 12.25 -4.80
N ILE A 121 -0.10 12.50 -4.88
CA ILE A 121 -0.85 13.16 -3.79
C ILE A 121 -0.82 12.30 -2.52
N SER A 122 -1.00 10.98 -2.64
CA SER A 122 -0.90 10.04 -1.52
C SER A 122 0.51 10.00 -0.92
N MET A 123 1.56 10.18 -1.74
CA MET A 123 2.93 10.31 -1.25
C MET A 123 3.16 11.62 -0.49
N ILE A 124 2.61 12.74 -0.96
CA ILE A 124 2.69 14.04 -0.27
C ILE A 124 2.06 13.97 1.12
N GLU A 125 0.88 13.37 1.22
CA GLU A 125 0.18 13.12 2.49
C GLU A 125 1.07 12.42 3.52
N LYS A 126 1.85 11.43 3.06
CA LYS A 126 2.75 10.61 3.87
C LYS A 126 4.11 11.26 4.13
N GLY A 127 4.35 12.46 3.58
CA GLY A 127 5.64 13.15 3.66
C GLY A 127 6.75 12.54 2.78
N LEU A 128 6.40 11.66 1.85
CA LEU A 128 7.29 10.97 0.92
C LEU A 128 7.50 11.82 -0.36
N PHE A 129 8.09 13.01 -0.21
CA PHE A 129 8.17 13.99 -1.31
C PHE A 129 9.07 13.54 -2.47
N LYS A 130 10.15 12.81 -2.17
CA LYS A 130 11.05 12.29 -3.20
C LYS A 130 10.37 11.19 -4.03
N GLU A 131 9.61 10.32 -3.38
CA GLU A 131 8.79 9.27 -4.00
C GLU A 131 7.62 9.87 -4.79
N ALA A 132 7.05 11.00 -4.33
CA ALA A 132 6.07 11.75 -5.10
C ALA A 132 6.66 12.21 -6.45
N VAL A 133 7.90 12.72 -6.45
CA VAL A 133 8.62 13.12 -7.67
C VAL A 133 9.02 11.92 -8.53
N GLU A 134 9.42 10.79 -7.92
CA GLU A 134 9.63 9.52 -8.63
C GLU A 134 8.39 9.14 -9.44
N VAL A 135 7.21 9.11 -8.79
CA VAL A 135 5.92 8.78 -9.42
C VAL A 135 5.60 9.73 -10.58
N ILE A 136 5.87 11.04 -10.44
CA ILE A 136 5.66 11.99 -11.54
C ILE A 136 6.62 11.72 -12.70
N LYS A 137 7.91 11.51 -12.41
CA LYS A 137 8.98 11.25 -13.39
C LYS A 137 8.88 9.88 -14.07
N GLU A 138 7.97 9.00 -13.65
CA GLU A 138 7.61 7.81 -14.44
C GLU A 138 7.04 8.17 -15.82
N THR A 139 6.36 9.32 -15.93
CA THR A 139 5.72 9.75 -17.18
C THR A 139 5.99 11.18 -17.59
N ASN A 140 6.45 12.03 -16.68
CA ASN A 140 6.77 13.44 -16.94
C ASN A 140 8.16 13.81 -16.40
N PRO A 141 9.16 14.02 -17.28
CA PRO A 141 10.51 14.43 -16.88
C PRO A 141 10.61 15.91 -16.44
N PHE A 142 9.54 16.69 -16.62
CA PHE A 142 9.48 18.13 -16.31
C PHE A 142 8.43 18.47 -15.24
N PRO A 143 8.49 17.88 -14.03
CA PRO A 143 7.50 18.18 -13.00
C PRO A 143 7.51 19.65 -12.57
N SER A 144 8.68 20.29 -12.44
CA SER A 144 8.83 21.66 -11.97
C SER A 144 8.37 22.68 -13.00
N VAL A 145 8.74 22.51 -14.27
CA VAL A 145 8.23 23.34 -15.35
C VAL A 145 6.72 23.16 -15.49
N CYS A 146 6.22 21.91 -15.48
CA CYS A 146 4.78 21.66 -15.59
C CYS A 146 4.00 22.29 -14.43
N GLY A 147 4.53 22.28 -13.21
CA GLY A 147 3.90 22.92 -12.04
C GLY A 147 3.76 24.44 -12.14
N ARG A 148 4.40 25.08 -13.12
CA ARG A 148 4.32 26.53 -13.40
C ARG A 148 3.43 26.85 -14.59
N VAL A 149 3.58 26.12 -15.70
CA VAL A 149 3.01 26.55 -17.01
C VAL A 149 2.01 25.58 -17.63
N CYS A 150 1.69 24.46 -16.97
CA CYS A 150 0.72 23.50 -17.49
C CYS A 150 -0.69 24.11 -17.65
N VAL A 151 -1.44 23.62 -18.64
CA VAL A 151 -2.84 24.01 -18.88
C VAL A 151 -3.85 23.23 -18.02
N ARG A 152 -3.36 22.36 -17.12
CA ARG A 152 -4.11 21.65 -16.06
C ARG A 152 -5.36 20.88 -16.54
N PRO A 153 -5.28 20.02 -17.58
CA PRO A 153 -6.42 19.21 -18.01
C PRO A 153 -6.90 18.25 -16.91
N CYS A 154 -5.97 17.82 -16.05
CA CYS A 154 -6.24 17.02 -14.86
C CYS A 154 -7.21 17.72 -13.89
N GLU A 155 -7.05 19.03 -13.65
CA GLU A 155 -7.92 19.82 -12.78
C GLU A 155 -9.32 20.00 -13.39
N LEU A 156 -9.41 20.20 -14.71
CA LEU A 156 -10.71 20.29 -15.42
C LEU A 156 -11.53 19.00 -15.28
N SER A 157 -10.86 17.84 -15.33
CA SER A 157 -11.50 16.52 -15.19
C SER A 157 -11.71 16.07 -13.74
N CYS A 158 -11.25 16.84 -12.75
CA CYS A 158 -11.31 16.45 -11.35
C CYS A 158 -12.76 16.27 -10.88
N ARG A 159 -13.07 15.15 -10.22
CA ARG A 159 -14.42 14.87 -9.69
C ARG A 159 -14.87 15.85 -8.61
N ARG A 160 -13.92 16.54 -7.93
CA ARG A 160 -14.22 17.61 -6.96
C ARG A 160 -14.95 18.81 -7.60
N ASN A 161 -14.88 18.98 -8.92
CA ASN A 161 -15.71 19.98 -9.62
C ASN A 161 -17.22 19.70 -9.51
N PHE A 162 -17.61 18.46 -9.19
CA PHE A 162 -19.01 18.05 -9.03
C PHE A 162 -19.48 18.14 -7.57
N THR A 163 -18.62 18.47 -6.61
CA THR A 163 -19.03 18.68 -5.21
C THR A 163 -19.42 20.13 -4.96
N GLU A 164 -19.95 20.44 -3.77
CA GLU A 164 -20.39 21.80 -3.38
C GLU A 164 -19.31 22.87 -3.55
N ASP A 165 -18.03 22.51 -3.37
CA ASP A 165 -16.86 23.36 -3.62
C ASP A 165 -16.83 23.97 -5.03
N LYS A 166 -17.30 23.22 -6.05
CA LYS A 166 -17.18 23.56 -7.48
C LYS A 166 -15.76 23.95 -7.91
N GLN A 167 -14.76 23.44 -7.20
CA GLN A 167 -13.35 23.74 -7.43
C GLN A 167 -12.51 22.45 -7.38
N PRO A 168 -11.58 22.26 -8.33
CA PRO A 168 -10.76 21.08 -8.36
C PRO A 168 -9.71 21.13 -7.25
N VAL A 169 -9.08 19.97 -7.00
CA VAL A 169 -7.84 19.93 -6.22
C VAL A 169 -6.75 20.71 -6.97
N GLY A 170 -5.90 21.44 -6.25
CA GLY A 170 -4.69 22.13 -6.73
C GLY A 170 -3.59 21.16 -7.13
N ILE A 171 -3.89 20.28 -8.08
CA ILE A 171 -3.04 19.21 -8.60
C ILE A 171 -1.70 19.76 -9.10
N ASP A 172 -1.74 20.88 -9.82
CA ASP A 172 -0.54 21.50 -10.39
C ASP A 172 0.33 22.16 -9.32
N TYR A 173 -0.31 22.79 -8.34
CA TYR A 173 0.36 23.43 -7.20
C TYR A 173 1.07 22.40 -6.31
N LEU A 174 0.43 21.25 -6.08
CA LEU A 174 1.04 20.12 -5.37
C LEU A 174 2.23 19.53 -6.12
N LYS A 175 2.15 19.44 -7.46
CA LYS A 175 3.25 18.99 -8.31
C LYS A 175 4.45 19.94 -8.19
N ARG A 176 4.21 21.26 -8.28
CA ARG A 176 5.24 22.29 -8.09
C ARG A 176 5.89 22.18 -6.71
N PHE A 177 5.09 22.04 -5.66
CA PHE A 177 5.58 21.94 -4.29
C PHE A 177 6.61 20.82 -4.12
N VAL A 178 6.30 19.60 -4.59
CA VAL A 178 7.24 18.48 -4.44
C VAL A 178 8.43 18.56 -5.38
N SER A 179 8.25 19.08 -6.59
CA SER A 179 9.36 19.22 -7.53
C SER A 179 10.36 20.28 -7.08
N ASP A 180 9.88 21.41 -6.55
CA ASP A 180 10.75 22.46 -6.02
C ASP A 180 11.47 21.95 -4.76
N PHE A 181 10.79 21.15 -3.92
CA PHE A 181 11.43 20.48 -2.78
C PHE A 181 12.54 19.49 -3.20
N ASP A 182 12.32 18.67 -4.24
CA ASP A 182 13.31 17.73 -4.77
C ASP A 182 14.50 18.45 -5.40
N LEU A 183 14.25 19.48 -6.21
CA LEU A 183 15.30 20.27 -6.87
C LEU A 183 16.17 21.05 -5.86
N ALA A 184 15.59 21.50 -4.74
CA ALA A 184 16.33 22.17 -3.67
C ALA A 184 17.10 21.21 -2.75
N SER A 185 16.91 19.89 -2.89
CA SER A 185 17.59 18.89 -2.06
C SER A 185 19.02 18.61 -2.54
N ASP A 186 19.89 18.16 -1.63
CA ASP A 186 21.27 17.77 -1.97
C ASP A 186 21.34 16.60 -2.96
N PHE A 187 20.33 15.72 -2.92
CA PHE A 187 20.24 14.51 -3.72
C PHE A 187 18.87 14.38 -4.43
N PRO A 188 18.61 15.20 -5.46
CA PRO A 188 17.37 15.14 -6.22
C PRO A 188 17.16 13.75 -6.83
N TYR A 189 15.91 13.35 -7.03
CA TYR A 189 15.59 12.06 -7.61
C TYR A 189 16.13 11.93 -9.04
N THR A 190 16.90 10.87 -9.25
CA THR A 190 17.44 10.43 -10.54
C THR A 190 16.95 9.01 -10.82
N PRO A 191 16.37 8.72 -12.00
CA PRO A 191 15.90 7.38 -12.33
C PRO A 191 17.05 6.40 -12.55
N GLU A 192 16.79 5.12 -12.26
CA GLU A 192 17.69 4.03 -12.65
C GLU A 192 17.68 3.82 -14.17
N LEU A 193 18.88 3.56 -14.72
CA LEU A 193 19.09 3.26 -16.13
C LEU A 193 19.22 1.75 -16.34
N LYS A 194 18.61 1.23 -17.41
CA LYS A 194 18.86 -0.15 -17.86
C LYS A 194 20.28 -0.29 -18.41
N ALA A 195 20.74 -1.54 -18.52
CA ALA A 195 22.01 -1.86 -19.16
C ALA A 195 22.09 -1.27 -20.58
N SER A 196 23.29 -0.85 -20.98
CA SER A 196 23.50 -0.23 -22.30
C SER A 196 23.07 -1.17 -23.42
N THR A 197 22.35 -0.62 -24.40
CA THR A 197 21.97 -1.33 -25.63
C THR A 197 23.02 -1.18 -26.73
N HIS A 198 24.01 -0.29 -26.54
CA HIS A 198 24.97 0.15 -27.55
C HIS A 198 24.34 0.76 -28.82
N LYS A 199 23.06 1.13 -28.76
CA LYS A 199 22.34 1.80 -29.85
C LYS A 199 22.38 3.31 -29.67
N LYS A 200 22.62 4.03 -30.75
CA LYS A 200 22.76 5.49 -30.77
C LYS A 200 21.56 6.15 -31.44
N VAL A 201 20.99 7.15 -30.78
CA VAL A 201 19.85 7.93 -31.29
C VAL A 201 20.20 9.41 -31.35
N ALA A 202 19.96 10.03 -32.50
CA ALA A 202 20.05 11.48 -32.66
C ALA A 202 18.66 12.11 -32.51
N ILE A 203 18.56 13.14 -31.68
CA ILE A 203 17.35 13.95 -31.50
C ILE A 203 17.60 15.33 -32.10
N ILE A 204 16.69 15.81 -32.93
CA ILE A 204 16.79 17.14 -33.55
C ILE A 204 15.84 18.09 -32.80
N GLY A 205 16.42 19.03 -32.04
CA GLY A 205 15.73 19.97 -31.16
C GLY A 205 15.77 19.57 -29.69
N ALA A 206 16.15 20.51 -28.82
CA ALA A 206 16.17 20.39 -27.36
C ALA A 206 14.96 21.08 -26.71
N GLY A 207 13.79 21.02 -27.35
CA GLY A 207 12.52 21.41 -26.76
C GLY A 207 11.96 20.35 -25.81
N PRO A 208 10.75 20.57 -25.24
CA PRO A 208 10.15 19.64 -24.27
C PRO A 208 9.96 18.22 -24.82
N ALA A 209 9.58 18.08 -26.10
CA ALA A 209 9.44 16.76 -26.72
C ALA A 209 10.79 16.03 -26.86
N GLY A 210 11.84 16.73 -27.33
CA GLY A 210 13.16 16.15 -27.56
C GLY A 210 13.86 15.77 -26.26
N LEU A 211 13.81 16.66 -25.26
CA LEU A 211 14.35 16.37 -23.93
C LEU A 211 13.56 15.24 -23.24
N SER A 212 12.23 15.21 -23.38
CA SER A 212 11.40 14.11 -22.87
C SER A 212 11.79 12.78 -23.54
N ALA A 213 11.93 12.76 -24.85
CA ALA A 213 12.36 11.57 -25.58
C ALA A 213 13.76 11.10 -25.14
N SER A 214 14.69 12.03 -24.93
CA SER A 214 16.04 11.71 -24.44
C SER A 214 16.02 11.04 -23.07
N PHE A 215 15.20 11.54 -22.15
CA PHE A 215 15.05 10.97 -20.81
C PHE A 215 14.58 9.51 -20.85
N PHE A 216 13.54 9.21 -21.65
CA PHE A 216 13.01 7.86 -21.76
C PHE A 216 13.96 6.90 -22.52
N LEU A 217 14.63 7.37 -23.57
CA LEU A 217 15.62 6.56 -24.29
C LEU A 217 16.83 6.21 -23.41
N ARG A 218 17.32 7.17 -22.61
CA ARG A 218 18.39 6.90 -21.64
C ARG A 218 17.98 5.88 -20.59
N LYS A 219 16.76 5.97 -20.04
CA LYS A 219 16.22 4.95 -19.10
C LYS A 219 16.21 3.55 -19.71
N GLU A 220 15.97 3.44 -21.01
CA GLU A 220 16.01 2.17 -21.75
C GLU A 220 17.43 1.71 -22.14
N GLY A 221 18.47 2.48 -21.84
CA GLY A 221 19.87 2.11 -22.05
C GLY A 221 20.48 2.57 -23.39
N HIS A 222 19.76 3.34 -24.21
CA HIS A 222 20.24 3.84 -25.50
C HIS A 222 21.11 5.09 -25.33
N GLU A 223 22.17 5.24 -26.11
CA GLU A 223 22.99 6.46 -26.18
C GLU A 223 22.24 7.55 -26.96
N VAL A 224 22.23 8.79 -26.45
CA VAL A 224 21.41 9.87 -27.03
C VAL A 224 22.22 11.15 -27.16
N ASP A 225 22.20 11.69 -28.38
CA ASP A 225 22.74 13.00 -28.71
C ASP A 225 21.62 13.92 -29.21
N ILE A 226 21.59 15.17 -28.76
CA ILE A 226 20.63 16.18 -29.19
C ILE A 226 21.35 17.26 -29.99
N TYR A 227 20.81 17.64 -31.15
CA TYR A 227 21.26 18.78 -31.94
C TYR A 227 20.27 19.93 -31.78
N GLU A 228 20.72 21.02 -31.16
CA GLU A 228 19.92 22.21 -30.87
C GLU A 228 20.35 23.38 -31.74
N ALA A 229 19.39 24.04 -32.40
CA ALA A 229 19.65 25.15 -33.30
C ALA A 229 20.08 26.43 -32.57
N GLU A 230 19.62 26.63 -31.33
CA GLU A 230 19.93 27.80 -30.52
C GLU A 230 21.10 27.55 -29.54
N SER A 231 21.46 28.59 -28.78
CA SER A 231 22.58 28.58 -27.84
C SER A 231 22.30 27.84 -26.52
N TYR A 232 21.02 27.66 -26.17
CA TYR A 232 20.59 27.00 -24.94
C TYR A 232 19.41 26.06 -25.22
N ALA A 233 19.27 25.05 -24.36
CA ALA A 233 18.18 24.07 -24.43
C ALA A 233 16.89 24.61 -23.79
N GLY A 234 15.78 23.96 -24.07
CA GLY A 234 14.44 24.28 -23.55
C GLY A 234 13.43 24.63 -24.65
N GLY A 235 13.89 24.98 -25.86
CA GLY A 235 13.00 25.38 -26.96
C GLY A 235 12.06 26.51 -26.55
N TRP A 236 10.78 26.39 -26.88
CA TRP A 236 9.78 27.41 -26.53
C TRP A 236 9.56 27.60 -25.02
N LEU A 237 9.99 26.67 -24.15
CA LEU A 237 10.00 26.90 -22.70
C LEU A 237 10.91 28.06 -22.31
N ARG A 238 12.07 28.15 -22.96
CA ARG A 238 13.06 29.23 -22.73
C ARG A 238 12.72 30.46 -23.56
N TYR A 239 12.50 30.26 -24.86
CA TYR A 239 12.41 31.36 -25.82
C TYR A 239 10.99 31.91 -26.00
N GLY A 240 9.98 31.27 -25.41
CA GLY A 240 8.57 31.65 -25.58
C GLY A 240 7.83 31.96 -24.29
N ILE A 241 8.31 31.50 -23.13
CA ILE A 241 7.68 31.76 -21.83
C ILE A 241 8.54 32.75 -21.05
N PRO A 242 7.99 33.89 -20.58
CA PRO A 242 8.75 34.86 -19.81
C PRO A 242 9.20 34.35 -18.43
N GLU A 243 10.34 34.87 -17.94
CA GLU A 243 10.95 34.47 -16.65
C GLU A 243 10.04 34.67 -15.43
N TYR A 244 9.13 35.64 -15.44
CA TYR A 244 8.20 35.85 -14.33
C TYR A 244 7.19 34.70 -14.15
N ARG A 245 7.05 33.82 -15.16
CA ARG A 245 6.24 32.59 -15.13
C ARG A 245 7.11 31.35 -15.02
N LEU A 246 8.19 31.30 -15.79
CA LEU A 246 9.13 30.19 -15.80
C LEU A 246 10.57 30.71 -15.73
N PRO A 247 11.14 30.77 -14.52
CA PRO A 247 12.53 31.18 -14.35
C PRO A 247 13.50 30.27 -15.12
N ASN A 248 14.45 30.87 -15.83
CA ASN A 248 15.41 30.17 -16.67
C ASN A 248 16.37 29.29 -15.85
N ASP A 249 16.70 29.69 -14.63
CA ASP A 249 17.53 28.94 -13.70
C ASP A 249 16.85 27.62 -13.27
N ILE A 250 15.55 27.65 -12.99
CA ILE A 250 14.76 26.46 -12.67
C ILE A 250 14.69 25.53 -13.89
N LEU A 251 14.49 26.08 -15.09
CA LEU A 251 14.53 25.31 -16.33
C LEU A 251 15.89 24.63 -16.54
N ASP A 252 16.98 25.36 -16.34
CA ASP A 252 18.34 24.81 -16.45
C ASP A 252 18.62 23.73 -15.42
N LEU A 253 18.16 23.89 -14.18
CA LEU A 253 18.25 22.85 -13.15
C LEU A 253 17.55 21.57 -13.59
N GLU A 254 16.32 21.66 -14.11
CA GLU A 254 15.57 20.48 -14.55
C GLU A 254 16.18 19.82 -15.79
N ILE A 255 16.68 20.62 -16.77
CA ILE A 255 17.43 20.11 -17.93
C ILE A 255 18.72 19.42 -17.47
N SER A 256 19.45 19.99 -16.51
CA SER A 256 20.69 19.40 -16.00
C SER A 256 20.49 18.00 -15.43
N GLN A 257 19.31 17.70 -14.85
CA GLN A 257 18.98 16.37 -14.36
C GLN A 257 18.85 15.35 -15.51
N ILE A 258 18.36 15.77 -16.67
CA ILE A 258 18.33 14.93 -17.87
C ILE A 258 19.74 14.72 -18.42
N LEU A 259 20.57 15.77 -18.45
CA LEU A 259 21.96 15.68 -18.91
C LEU A 259 22.79 14.73 -18.04
N LYS A 260 22.55 14.70 -16.72
CA LYS A 260 23.18 13.75 -15.78
C LYS A 260 22.93 12.28 -16.13
N LEU A 261 21.92 11.96 -16.93
CA LEU A 261 21.68 10.60 -17.44
C LEU A 261 22.65 10.20 -18.56
N GLY A 262 23.52 11.10 -19.01
CA GLY A 262 24.47 10.89 -20.11
C GLY A 262 23.92 11.30 -21.47
N VAL A 263 23.12 12.36 -21.52
CA VAL A 263 22.67 12.99 -22.78
C VAL A 263 23.65 14.11 -23.15
N THR A 264 24.09 14.14 -24.40
CA THR A 264 24.93 15.24 -24.92
C THR A 264 24.09 16.18 -25.77
N ILE A 265 24.26 17.49 -25.60
CA ILE A 265 23.61 18.49 -26.47
C ILE A 265 24.68 19.25 -27.26
N TYR A 266 24.52 19.28 -28.58
CA TYR A 266 25.32 20.08 -29.50
C TYR A 266 24.53 21.33 -29.90
N TYR A 267 24.88 22.46 -29.27
CA TYR A 267 24.25 23.76 -29.52
C TYR A 267 24.69 24.41 -30.82
N ASN A 268 23.88 25.35 -31.31
CA ASN A 268 24.08 26.06 -32.58
C ASN A 268 24.21 25.12 -33.79
N LYS A 269 23.51 23.98 -33.76
CA LYS A 269 23.46 22.98 -34.83
C LYS A 269 22.04 22.87 -35.38
N LYS A 270 21.82 23.47 -36.55
CA LYS A 270 20.53 23.54 -37.24
C LYS A 270 20.54 22.66 -38.48
N LEU A 271 19.67 21.65 -38.48
CA LEU A 271 19.47 20.73 -39.60
C LEU A 271 18.95 21.48 -40.84
N GLY A 272 19.58 21.24 -41.99
CA GLY A 272 19.28 21.92 -43.26
C GLY A 272 19.96 23.28 -43.44
N ASP A 273 20.84 23.66 -42.52
CA ASP A 273 21.59 24.92 -42.58
C ASP A 273 23.10 24.66 -42.39
N ASN A 274 23.53 24.37 -41.15
CA ASN A 274 24.94 24.16 -40.83
C ASN A 274 25.28 22.71 -40.41
N ILE A 275 24.29 21.82 -40.40
CA ILE A 275 24.45 20.36 -40.34
C ILE A 275 23.51 19.70 -41.37
N SER A 276 23.98 18.61 -41.98
CA SER A 276 23.21 17.83 -42.96
C SER A 276 22.81 16.47 -42.38
N PHE A 277 21.67 15.94 -42.81
CA PHE A 277 21.23 14.59 -42.49
C PHE A 277 22.20 13.54 -43.03
N LYS A 278 22.81 13.79 -44.20
CA LYS A 278 23.86 12.94 -44.78
C LYS A 278 24.97 12.61 -43.78
N ASP A 279 25.47 13.64 -43.09
CA ASP A 279 26.59 13.49 -42.17
C ASP A 279 26.19 12.69 -40.92
N LEU A 280 24.93 12.82 -40.49
CA LEU A 280 24.40 12.16 -39.31
C LEU A 280 23.96 10.71 -39.58
N ASN A 281 23.42 10.40 -40.77
CA ASN A 281 22.80 9.12 -41.07
C ASN A 281 23.73 7.91 -40.84
N ASN A 282 25.04 8.08 -41.05
CA ASN A 282 26.03 7.02 -40.83
C ASN A 282 26.48 6.85 -39.36
N GLN A 283 26.08 7.75 -38.46
CA GLN A 283 26.55 7.80 -37.07
C GLN A 283 25.52 7.27 -36.06
N TYR A 284 24.24 7.22 -36.44
CA TYR A 284 23.12 6.90 -35.55
C TYR A 284 22.26 5.78 -36.11
N ASP A 285 21.72 4.93 -35.22
CA ASP A 285 20.81 3.84 -35.61
C ASP A 285 19.39 4.37 -35.91
N ALA A 286 18.96 5.43 -35.21
CA ALA A 286 17.63 6.04 -35.35
C ALA A 286 17.63 7.54 -35.04
N PHE A 287 16.56 8.21 -35.48
CA PHE A 287 16.38 9.66 -35.33
C PHE A 287 15.01 10.00 -34.72
N ILE A 288 14.96 11.03 -33.89
CA ILE A 288 13.70 11.65 -33.44
C ILE A 288 13.73 13.15 -33.74
N THR A 289 12.87 13.63 -34.63
CA THR A 289 12.76 15.06 -34.92
C THR A 289 11.72 15.73 -34.04
N THR A 290 12.14 16.77 -33.32
CA THR A 290 11.34 17.52 -32.35
C THR A 290 11.55 19.03 -32.50
N ILE A 291 11.69 19.46 -33.76
CA ILE A 291 12.05 20.83 -34.14
C ILE A 291 11.01 21.90 -33.73
N GLY A 292 9.78 21.48 -33.41
CA GLY A 292 8.67 22.37 -33.07
C GLY A 292 8.15 23.19 -34.25
N SER A 293 7.36 24.23 -33.95
CA SER A 293 6.86 25.20 -34.94
C SER A 293 7.60 26.53 -34.78
N GLN A 294 8.53 26.84 -35.67
CA GLN A 294 9.53 27.90 -35.43
C GLN A 294 9.11 29.27 -35.92
N LYS A 295 8.21 29.35 -36.93
CA LYS A 295 7.88 30.61 -37.61
C LYS A 295 6.58 31.20 -37.10
N GLY A 296 6.61 32.48 -36.73
CA GLY A 296 5.43 33.25 -36.37
C GLY A 296 4.62 33.69 -37.59
N THR A 297 3.31 33.90 -37.40
CA THR A 297 2.45 34.50 -38.43
C THR A 297 2.18 35.97 -38.12
N LEU A 298 2.26 36.82 -39.14
CA LEU A 298 1.81 38.22 -39.10
C LEU A 298 0.28 38.31 -39.13
N ILE A 299 -0.27 39.52 -39.03
CA ILE A 299 -1.73 39.75 -38.86
C ILE A 299 -2.53 39.33 -40.09
N GLY A 300 -1.95 39.48 -41.29
CA GLY A 300 -2.61 39.19 -42.56
C GLY A 300 -3.55 40.30 -43.03
N CYS A 301 -3.29 41.55 -42.63
CA CYS A 301 -4.07 42.73 -43.02
C CYS A 301 -3.21 43.75 -43.78
N GLU A 302 -3.83 44.74 -44.43
CA GLU A 302 -3.08 45.75 -45.18
C GLU A 302 -2.13 46.55 -44.26
N GLY A 303 -0.86 46.62 -44.61
CA GLY A 303 0.16 47.39 -43.87
C GLY A 303 0.83 46.64 -42.71
N ASP A 304 0.62 45.32 -42.57
CA ASP A 304 1.23 44.49 -41.53
C ASP A 304 2.74 44.24 -41.67
N ASP A 305 3.36 44.80 -42.71
CA ASP A 305 4.79 44.87 -42.98
C ASP A 305 5.46 46.14 -42.38
N ALA A 306 4.76 46.91 -41.53
CA ALA A 306 5.32 48.07 -40.85
C ALA A 306 6.45 47.69 -39.86
N ILE A 307 7.41 48.60 -39.64
CA ILE A 307 8.67 48.31 -38.93
C ILE A 307 8.46 47.81 -37.48
N ASN A 308 7.46 48.34 -36.77
CA ASN A 308 7.16 47.99 -35.37
C ASN A 308 6.06 46.92 -35.23
N VAL A 309 5.82 46.13 -36.28
CA VAL A 309 4.93 44.97 -36.25
C VAL A 309 5.81 43.72 -36.16
N PHE A 310 5.64 42.96 -35.08
CA PHE A 310 6.39 41.73 -34.86
C PHE A 310 5.45 40.56 -34.65
N SER A 311 5.87 39.34 -34.99
CA SER A 311 5.21 38.18 -34.42
C SER A 311 5.46 38.14 -32.91
N GLY A 312 4.45 37.76 -32.13
CA GLY A 312 4.56 37.67 -30.67
C GLY A 312 5.67 36.70 -30.24
N ILE A 313 5.83 35.58 -30.94
CA ILE A 313 6.90 34.61 -30.62
C ILE A 313 8.29 35.14 -30.94
N ASP A 314 8.43 35.92 -32.02
CA ASP A 314 9.73 36.52 -32.38
C ASP A 314 10.11 37.61 -31.40
N PHE A 315 9.14 38.39 -30.92
CA PHE A 315 9.35 39.36 -29.85
C PHE A 315 9.90 38.70 -28.58
N LEU A 316 9.22 37.67 -28.07
CA LEU A 316 9.64 36.96 -26.86
C LEU A 316 10.99 36.25 -27.07
N LYS A 317 11.17 35.58 -28.20
CA LYS A 317 12.42 34.89 -28.56
C LYS A 317 13.59 35.84 -28.66
N ASN A 318 13.43 36.99 -29.32
CA ASN A 318 14.50 37.96 -29.49
C ASN A 318 14.88 38.64 -28.16
N MET A 319 13.91 38.86 -27.26
CA MET A 319 14.18 39.40 -25.93
C MET A 319 15.13 38.47 -25.16
N GLU A 320 14.85 37.16 -25.18
CA GLU A 320 15.68 36.16 -24.51
C GLU A 320 17.01 35.92 -25.24
N LYS A 321 16.96 35.67 -26.56
CA LYS A 321 18.13 35.34 -27.38
C LYS A 321 19.16 36.46 -27.43
N ASN A 322 18.71 37.71 -27.62
CA ASN A 322 19.60 38.85 -27.75
C ASN A 322 19.89 39.52 -26.41
N GLN A 323 19.16 39.15 -25.34
CA GLN A 323 19.23 39.82 -24.03
C GLN A 323 18.98 41.34 -24.13
N VAL A 324 18.23 41.77 -25.15
CA VAL A 324 17.86 43.17 -25.38
C VAL A 324 16.40 43.38 -25.01
N LYS A 325 16.17 44.16 -23.95
CA LYS A 325 14.83 44.54 -23.49
C LYS A 325 14.42 45.87 -24.12
N PRO A 326 13.40 45.90 -25.01
CA PRO A 326 12.93 47.16 -25.59
C PRO A 326 12.28 48.02 -24.51
N ASN A 327 12.44 49.35 -24.60
CA ASN A 327 11.85 50.30 -23.67
C ASN A 327 10.49 50.77 -24.20
N PHE A 328 9.42 50.41 -23.51
CA PHE A 328 8.06 50.83 -23.88
C PHE A 328 7.53 51.99 -23.05
N LYS A 329 8.36 52.66 -22.25
CA LYS A 329 7.96 53.85 -21.51
C LYS A 329 7.37 54.92 -22.43
N GLY A 330 6.14 55.37 -22.16
CA GLY A 330 5.44 56.35 -22.99
C GLY A 330 4.79 55.77 -24.25
N LYS A 331 4.80 54.43 -24.44
CA LYS A 331 4.34 53.77 -25.67
C LYS A 331 3.03 53.01 -25.48
N ARG A 332 2.22 52.96 -26.54
CA ARG A 332 0.98 52.18 -26.62
C ARG A 332 1.22 50.92 -27.43
N VAL A 333 0.90 49.76 -26.86
CA VAL A 333 1.16 48.44 -27.46
C VAL A 333 -0.16 47.74 -27.75
N ALA A 334 -0.33 47.18 -28.96
CA ALA A 334 -1.44 46.29 -29.29
C ALA A 334 -0.94 44.85 -29.45
N VAL A 335 -1.60 43.90 -28.80
CA VAL A 335 -1.38 42.47 -28.96
C VAL A 335 -2.61 41.86 -29.64
N VAL A 336 -2.43 41.30 -30.83
CA VAL A 336 -3.51 40.70 -31.62
C VAL A 336 -3.51 39.19 -31.40
N GLY A 337 -4.54 38.67 -30.73
CA GLY A 337 -4.65 37.25 -30.39
C GLY A 337 -5.31 37.00 -29.03
N GLY A 338 -5.54 35.72 -28.70
CA GLY A 338 -6.18 35.33 -27.45
C GLY A 338 -5.60 34.09 -26.78
N GLY A 339 -4.46 33.58 -27.25
CA GLY A 339 -3.77 32.42 -26.66
C GLY A 339 -2.75 32.81 -25.59
N ASN A 340 -2.06 31.81 -25.02
CA ASN A 340 -1.07 32.05 -23.96
C ASN A 340 0.05 32.99 -24.42
N THR A 341 0.54 32.86 -25.66
CA THR A 341 1.51 33.80 -26.24
C THR A 341 1.02 35.25 -26.23
N ALA A 342 -0.29 35.48 -26.44
CA ALA A 342 -0.84 36.84 -26.36
C ALA A 342 -0.78 37.37 -24.93
N MET A 343 -1.06 36.53 -23.93
CA MET A 343 -0.97 36.88 -22.51
C MET A 343 0.49 37.17 -22.10
N ASP A 344 1.42 36.37 -22.59
CA ASP A 344 2.85 36.55 -22.32
C ASP A 344 3.36 37.85 -22.95
N CYS A 345 2.99 38.16 -24.20
CA CYS A 345 3.35 39.41 -24.86
C CYS A 345 2.79 40.64 -24.13
N CYS A 346 1.52 40.63 -23.72
CA CYS A 346 0.92 41.82 -23.12
C CYS A 346 1.47 42.08 -21.71
N ARG A 347 1.59 41.04 -20.89
CA ARG A 347 2.17 41.14 -19.53
C ARG A 347 3.65 41.46 -19.53
N THR A 348 4.40 40.99 -20.53
CA THR A 348 5.80 41.39 -20.75
C THR A 348 5.87 42.87 -21.14
N SER A 349 4.97 43.34 -22.00
CA SER A 349 4.94 44.74 -22.42
C SER A 349 4.70 45.70 -21.24
N VAL A 350 3.84 45.33 -20.28
CA VAL A 350 3.65 46.10 -19.02
C VAL A 350 4.94 46.17 -18.21
N ARG A 351 5.67 45.05 -18.06
CA ARG A 351 6.96 44.99 -17.33
C ARG A 351 8.06 45.82 -18.00
N LEU A 352 7.98 45.99 -19.32
CA LEU A 352 8.87 46.86 -20.10
C LEU A 352 8.45 48.35 -20.06
N GLY A 353 7.44 48.70 -19.27
CA GLY A 353 7.03 50.06 -18.99
C GLY A 353 6.00 50.66 -19.94
N ALA A 354 5.28 49.86 -20.72
CA ALA A 354 4.20 50.35 -21.59
C ALA A 354 3.14 51.13 -20.81
N ASP A 355 2.77 52.31 -21.30
CA ASP A 355 1.76 53.18 -20.67
C ASP A 355 0.35 52.57 -20.82
N LYS A 356 0.08 51.98 -21.99
CA LYS A 356 -1.15 51.25 -22.28
C LYS A 356 -0.87 50.02 -23.13
N VAL A 357 -1.50 48.91 -22.78
CA VAL A 357 -1.45 47.65 -23.52
C VAL A 357 -2.86 47.19 -23.84
N PHE A 358 -3.13 46.97 -25.12
CA PHE A 358 -4.41 46.50 -25.63
C PHE A 358 -4.30 45.06 -26.11
N VAL A 359 -5.24 44.20 -25.72
CA VAL A 359 -5.42 42.88 -26.31
C VAL A 359 -6.60 42.93 -27.26
N ILE A 360 -6.33 42.78 -28.57
CA ILE A 360 -7.35 42.79 -29.62
C ILE A 360 -7.69 41.35 -29.97
N TYR A 361 -8.95 40.96 -29.72
CA TYR A 361 -9.41 39.60 -29.96
C TYR A 361 -10.75 39.58 -30.71
N ARG A 362 -10.79 38.80 -31.78
CA ARG A 362 -11.96 38.70 -32.68
C ARG A 362 -13.17 37.97 -32.10
N ARG A 363 -13.06 37.35 -30.92
CA ARG A 363 -14.16 36.65 -30.22
C ARG A 363 -14.35 37.23 -28.81
N SER A 364 -15.26 36.63 -28.02
CA SER A 364 -15.43 36.99 -26.62
C SER A 364 -14.40 36.28 -25.72
N GLU A 365 -14.36 36.66 -24.45
CA GLU A 365 -13.51 36.04 -23.44
C GLU A 365 -13.77 34.53 -23.28
N ALA A 366 -15.02 34.09 -23.42
CA ALA A 366 -15.39 32.69 -23.24
C ALA A 366 -14.73 31.76 -24.28
N GLU A 367 -14.41 32.29 -25.48
CA GLU A 367 -13.72 31.55 -26.54
C GLU A 367 -12.21 31.82 -26.57
N MET A 368 -11.62 32.50 -25.58
CA MET A 368 -10.17 32.67 -25.51
C MET A 368 -9.47 31.32 -25.22
N PRO A 369 -8.45 30.94 -26.00
CA PRO A 369 -7.70 29.71 -25.74
C PRO A 369 -6.67 29.82 -24.60
N ALA A 370 -6.34 31.02 -24.12
CA ALA A 370 -5.42 31.20 -23.00
C ALA A 370 -5.97 30.62 -21.68
N ASN A 371 -5.07 30.25 -20.76
CA ASN A 371 -5.47 29.81 -19.43
C ASN A 371 -6.22 30.95 -18.71
N LYS A 372 -7.36 30.62 -18.07
CA LYS A 372 -8.22 31.58 -17.37
C LYS A 372 -7.47 32.37 -16.31
N ILE A 373 -6.51 31.75 -15.63
CA ILE A 373 -5.67 32.42 -14.62
C ILE A 373 -4.83 33.52 -15.28
N GLU A 374 -4.23 33.26 -16.44
CA GLU A 374 -3.42 34.25 -17.16
C GLU A 374 -4.27 35.43 -17.64
N ILE A 375 -5.49 35.16 -18.10
CA ILE A 375 -6.46 36.20 -18.48
C ILE A 375 -6.81 37.06 -17.26
N HIS A 376 -7.08 36.43 -16.11
CA HIS A 376 -7.39 37.15 -14.87
C HIS A 376 -6.20 38.01 -14.40
N GLU A 377 -5.01 37.43 -14.29
CA GLU A 377 -3.82 38.12 -13.80
C GLU A 377 -3.40 39.28 -14.72
N SER A 378 -3.55 39.13 -16.04
CA SER A 378 -3.29 40.23 -16.99
C SER A 378 -4.24 41.42 -16.81
N LYS A 379 -5.53 41.17 -16.49
CA LYS A 379 -6.48 42.24 -16.15
C LYS A 379 -6.11 42.93 -14.84
N VAL A 380 -5.68 42.17 -13.83
CA VAL A 380 -5.17 42.72 -12.57
C VAL A 380 -3.97 43.64 -12.82
N GLU A 381 -3.10 43.29 -13.77
CA GLU A 381 -1.96 44.11 -14.21
C GLU A 381 -2.33 45.35 -15.05
N GLY A 382 -3.62 45.55 -15.37
CA GLY A 382 -4.13 46.78 -16.02
C GLY A 382 -4.21 46.73 -17.54
N ILE A 383 -4.20 45.54 -18.14
CA ILE A 383 -4.29 45.35 -19.60
C ILE A 383 -5.75 45.57 -20.08
N GLU A 384 -5.92 46.35 -21.14
CA GLU A 384 -7.22 46.69 -21.72
C GLU A 384 -7.61 45.67 -22.79
N TYR A 385 -8.81 45.07 -22.68
CA TYR A 385 -9.29 44.05 -23.61
C TYR A 385 -10.29 44.62 -24.61
N MET A 386 -10.02 44.38 -25.89
CA MET A 386 -10.88 44.73 -27.02
C MET A 386 -11.42 43.46 -27.65
N PHE A 387 -12.45 42.90 -27.00
CA PHE A 387 -13.18 41.75 -27.52
C PHE A 387 -14.00 42.11 -28.75
N LEU A 388 -14.38 41.07 -29.51
CA LEU A 388 -15.18 41.20 -30.72
C LEU A 388 -14.62 42.29 -31.65
N THR A 389 -13.30 42.31 -31.80
CA THR A 389 -12.59 43.33 -32.57
C THR A 389 -11.54 42.64 -33.44
N LEU A 390 -11.51 42.97 -34.73
CA LEU A 390 -10.56 42.42 -35.71
C LEU A 390 -9.81 43.57 -36.39
N PRO A 391 -8.46 43.54 -36.43
CA PRO A 391 -7.69 44.49 -37.22
C PRO A 391 -7.90 44.29 -38.73
N THR A 392 -8.15 45.38 -39.46
CA THR A 392 -8.35 45.38 -40.91
C THR A 392 -7.23 46.10 -41.67
N LYS A 393 -6.57 47.07 -41.04
CA LYS A 393 -5.47 47.84 -41.64
C LYS A 393 -4.53 48.45 -40.60
N ILE A 394 -3.24 48.52 -40.89
CA ILE A 394 -2.24 49.24 -40.11
C ILE A 394 -1.80 50.51 -40.87
N ASN A 395 -1.94 51.65 -40.23
CA ASN A 395 -1.54 52.94 -40.78
C ASN A 395 -0.09 53.26 -40.39
N LYS A 396 0.73 53.55 -41.39
CA LYS A 396 2.16 53.85 -41.23
C LYS A 396 2.41 55.35 -41.10
N ASP A 397 3.38 55.73 -40.28
CA ASP A 397 3.91 57.09 -40.24
C ASP A 397 4.81 57.38 -41.48
N LYS A 398 5.34 58.61 -41.56
CA LYS A 398 6.24 59.03 -42.65
C LYS A 398 7.57 58.25 -42.70
N HIS A 399 7.92 57.53 -41.63
CA HIS A 399 9.14 56.75 -41.49
C HIS A 399 8.91 55.24 -41.65
N GLY A 400 7.65 54.82 -41.90
CA GLY A 400 7.28 53.41 -42.05
C GLY A 400 6.98 52.67 -40.74
N ASN A 401 6.91 53.38 -39.60
CA ASN A 401 6.52 52.81 -38.30
C ASN A 401 5.00 52.76 -38.17
N VAL A 402 4.51 51.98 -37.21
CA VAL A 402 3.09 51.99 -36.85
C VAL A 402 2.72 53.34 -36.25
N ASN A 403 1.63 53.95 -36.72
CA ASN A 403 1.01 55.12 -36.13
C ASN A 403 -0.31 54.77 -35.43
N SER A 404 -1.11 53.92 -36.10
CA SER A 404 -2.45 53.54 -35.65
C SER A 404 -2.92 52.25 -36.32
N ILE A 405 -3.89 51.58 -35.70
CA ILE A 405 -4.52 50.35 -36.19
C ILE A 405 -6.02 50.57 -36.41
N GLN A 406 -6.49 50.31 -37.63
CA GLN A 406 -7.90 50.31 -37.96
C GLN A 406 -8.49 48.94 -37.64
N CYS A 407 -9.59 48.92 -36.90
CA CYS A 407 -10.29 47.72 -36.47
C CYS A 407 -11.76 47.78 -36.87
N ILE A 408 -12.37 46.62 -37.05
CA ILE A 408 -13.82 46.45 -37.23
C ILE A 408 -14.40 45.69 -36.04
N LYS A 409 -15.65 45.99 -35.65
CA LYS A 409 -16.36 45.19 -34.65
C LYS A 409 -16.84 43.88 -35.26
N MET A 410 -16.92 42.85 -34.43
CA MET A 410 -17.37 41.52 -34.77
C MET A 410 -18.64 41.18 -33.99
N GLU A 411 -19.44 40.27 -34.52
CA GLU A 411 -20.50 39.57 -33.78
C GLU A 411 -20.25 38.06 -33.79
N LEU A 412 -20.83 37.35 -32.83
CA LEU A 412 -20.69 35.90 -32.74
C LEU A 412 -21.81 35.22 -33.54
N GLY A 413 -21.45 34.56 -34.63
CA GLY A 413 -22.30 33.64 -35.37
C GLY A 413 -22.47 32.28 -34.69
N GLU A 414 -22.84 31.27 -35.45
CA GLU A 414 -23.00 29.89 -34.95
C GLU A 414 -21.68 29.28 -34.48
N ALA A 415 -21.78 28.32 -33.56
CA ALA A 415 -20.65 27.52 -33.10
C ALA A 415 -20.10 26.65 -34.24
N ASP A 416 -18.78 26.58 -34.35
CA ASP A 416 -18.10 25.60 -35.20
C ASP A 416 -18.11 24.20 -34.57
N ILE A 417 -17.53 23.22 -35.27
CA ILE A 417 -17.44 21.81 -34.81
C ILE A 417 -16.69 21.69 -33.48
N SER A 418 -15.82 22.66 -33.14
CA SER A 418 -15.13 22.70 -31.85
C SER A 418 -15.95 23.36 -30.73
N GLY A 419 -17.18 23.78 -31.02
CA GLY A 419 -18.05 24.51 -30.10
C GLY A 419 -17.76 26.01 -30.03
N ARG A 420 -16.77 26.53 -30.77
CA ARG A 420 -16.38 27.94 -30.74
C ARG A 420 -17.23 28.75 -31.72
N ARG A 421 -17.82 29.85 -31.25
CA ARG A 421 -18.61 30.72 -32.13
C ARG A 421 -17.75 31.36 -33.22
N ARG A 422 -18.27 31.37 -34.46
CA ARG A 422 -17.61 31.99 -35.60
C ARG A 422 -17.73 33.51 -35.50
N PRO A 423 -16.63 34.27 -35.61
CA PRO A 423 -16.71 35.72 -35.61
C PRO A 423 -17.12 36.22 -37.01
N VAL A 424 -18.11 37.11 -37.06
CA VAL A 424 -18.63 37.73 -38.31
C VAL A 424 -18.40 39.24 -38.23
N PRO A 425 -17.82 39.91 -39.26
CA PRO A 425 -17.63 41.36 -39.25
C PRO A 425 -18.95 42.12 -39.25
N LEU A 426 -19.04 43.19 -38.46
CA LEU A 426 -20.15 44.14 -38.46
C LEU A 426 -19.79 45.30 -39.40
N GLU A 427 -20.31 45.30 -40.62
CA GLU A 427 -20.01 46.33 -41.62
C GLU A 427 -20.40 47.74 -41.13
N GLY A 428 -19.55 48.75 -41.39
CA GLY A 428 -19.77 50.15 -40.98
C GLY A 428 -19.40 50.45 -39.52
N SER A 429 -18.76 49.50 -38.83
CA SER A 429 -18.31 49.65 -37.43
C SER A 429 -16.81 49.92 -37.29
N GLU A 430 -16.16 50.37 -38.36
CA GLU A 430 -14.72 50.61 -38.38
C GLU A 430 -14.33 51.79 -37.48
N PHE A 431 -13.26 51.61 -36.71
CA PHE A 431 -12.70 52.65 -35.86
C PHE A 431 -11.18 52.51 -35.77
N GLU A 432 -10.51 53.56 -35.33
CA GLU A 432 -9.06 53.65 -35.31
C GLU A 432 -8.55 53.80 -33.87
N ILE A 433 -7.44 53.13 -33.59
CA ILE A 433 -6.76 53.17 -32.30
C ILE A 433 -5.31 53.54 -32.57
N ASP A 434 -4.83 54.59 -31.94
CA ASP A 434 -3.42 54.96 -32.04
C ASP A 434 -2.52 53.95 -31.28
N ILE A 435 -1.49 53.43 -31.94
CA ILE A 435 -0.61 52.38 -31.43
C ILE A 435 0.82 52.61 -31.94
N ASP A 436 1.82 52.37 -31.10
CA ASP A 436 3.24 52.50 -31.46
C ASP A 436 3.87 51.14 -31.87
N TYR A 437 3.38 50.04 -31.28
CA TYR A 437 3.89 48.67 -31.48
C TYR A 437 2.75 47.66 -31.59
N VAL A 438 2.87 46.70 -32.51
CA VAL A 438 1.88 45.64 -32.68
C VAL A 438 2.54 44.26 -32.61
N PHE A 439 1.99 43.37 -31.78
CA PHE A 439 2.42 41.98 -31.65
C PHE A 439 1.36 41.02 -32.18
N ALA A 440 1.66 40.32 -33.28
CA ALA A 440 0.79 39.31 -33.87
C ALA A 440 0.97 37.96 -33.16
N ALA A 441 0.05 37.60 -32.27
CA ALA A 441 0.03 36.35 -31.50
C ALA A 441 -1.09 35.41 -31.98
N ILE A 442 -1.15 35.16 -33.30
CA ILE A 442 -2.26 34.45 -33.94
C ILE A 442 -1.94 33.03 -34.45
N GLY A 443 -0.69 32.58 -34.40
CA GLY A 443 -0.30 31.24 -34.83
C GLY A 443 1.20 31.03 -35.03
N GLN A 444 1.59 29.78 -35.26
CA GLN A 444 2.95 29.36 -35.60
C GLN A 444 2.89 28.37 -36.77
N LYS A 445 3.99 28.26 -37.52
CA LYS A 445 4.16 27.32 -38.63
C LYS A 445 5.47 26.55 -38.52
N THR A 446 5.43 25.30 -38.97
CA THR A 446 6.60 24.42 -39.05
C THR A 446 7.42 24.75 -40.31
N ASP A 447 8.74 24.82 -40.16
CA ASP A 447 9.70 25.03 -41.24
C ASP A 447 10.58 23.78 -41.41
N VAL A 448 10.42 23.05 -42.51
CA VAL A 448 11.12 21.78 -42.79
C VAL A 448 12.02 21.94 -44.02
N ASN A 449 12.98 22.86 -43.93
CA ASN A 449 13.91 23.18 -45.02
C ASN A 449 14.94 22.07 -45.33
N PHE A 450 14.96 20.98 -44.54
CA PHE A 450 15.83 19.82 -44.71
C PHE A 450 15.13 18.61 -45.36
N LEU A 451 13.88 18.78 -45.83
CA LEU A 451 13.08 17.72 -46.44
C LEU A 451 13.82 16.97 -47.56
N ASP A 452 14.40 17.74 -48.50
CA ASP A 452 15.11 17.19 -49.66
C ASP A 452 16.37 16.43 -49.23
N ASP A 453 17.09 16.93 -48.22
CA ASP A 453 18.30 16.30 -47.70
C ASP A 453 17.99 14.94 -47.02
N ILE A 454 16.91 14.86 -46.24
CA ILE A 454 16.45 13.57 -45.68
C ILE A 454 16.07 12.60 -46.80
N ASN A 455 15.28 13.05 -47.77
CA ASN A 455 14.78 12.21 -48.85
C ASN A 455 15.87 11.73 -49.81
N LEU A 456 16.96 12.50 -50.00
CA LEU A 456 18.07 12.12 -50.87
C LEU A 456 19.02 11.11 -50.23
N TYR A 457 19.12 11.10 -48.89
CA TYR A 457 20.08 10.27 -48.15
C TYR A 457 19.43 9.18 -47.27
N SER A 458 18.11 9.01 -47.34
CA SER A 458 17.38 7.89 -46.74
C SER A 458 16.99 6.87 -47.83
N ASP A 459 17.41 5.62 -47.67
CA ASP A 459 17.00 4.49 -48.50
C ASP A 459 15.80 3.71 -47.90
N LYS A 460 15.24 4.18 -46.78
CA LYS A 460 14.24 3.45 -45.96
C LYS A 460 12.83 4.05 -46.00
N GLY A 461 12.52 4.85 -47.01
CA GLY A 461 11.23 5.50 -47.20
C GLY A 461 11.35 6.95 -47.65
N VAL A 462 10.20 7.62 -47.78
CA VAL A 462 10.11 9.04 -48.16
C VAL A 462 9.53 9.82 -46.99
N PHE A 463 10.20 10.87 -46.56
CA PHE A 463 9.72 11.82 -45.55
C PHE A 463 8.65 12.71 -46.16
N GLU A 464 7.47 12.75 -45.53
CA GLU A 464 6.28 13.42 -46.04
C GLU A 464 5.76 14.46 -45.05
N LEU A 465 5.13 15.51 -45.59
CA LEU A 465 4.42 16.52 -44.83
C LEU A 465 2.91 16.40 -45.07
N ASN A 466 2.11 16.78 -44.07
CA ASN A 466 0.67 16.86 -44.22
C ASN A 466 0.25 18.16 -44.95
N LYS A 467 -1.06 18.33 -45.18
CA LYS A 467 -1.62 19.52 -45.87
C LYS A 467 -1.36 20.87 -45.17
N TRP A 468 -0.89 20.85 -43.93
CA TRP A 468 -0.56 22.03 -43.12
C TRP A 468 0.95 22.30 -43.05
N ASN A 469 1.75 21.54 -43.80
CA ASN A 469 3.21 21.53 -43.77
C ASN A 469 3.82 21.04 -42.43
N ASP A 470 3.05 20.32 -41.62
CA ASP A 470 3.57 19.61 -40.45
C ASP A 470 4.03 18.19 -40.84
N ILE A 471 4.89 17.58 -40.04
CA ILE A 471 5.47 16.26 -40.31
C ILE A 471 4.40 15.18 -40.24
N LEU A 472 4.29 14.37 -41.29
CA LEU A 472 3.35 13.24 -41.32
C LEU A 472 3.90 12.05 -40.52
N VAL A 473 3.11 11.56 -39.56
CA VAL A 473 3.43 10.38 -38.75
C VAL A 473 2.23 9.45 -38.61
N ASN A 474 2.49 8.21 -38.25
CA ASN A 474 1.49 7.33 -37.67
C ASN A 474 1.11 7.83 -36.26
N ASN A 475 -0.17 8.09 -36.01
CA ASN A 475 -0.63 8.71 -34.75
C ASN A 475 -0.35 7.89 -33.48
N ASP A 476 -0.29 6.56 -33.60
CA ASP A 476 -0.12 5.67 -32.45
C ASP A 476 1.36 5.48 -32.09
N THR A 477 2.24 5.39 -33.10
CA THR A 477 3.69 5.15 -32.92
C THR A 477 4.55 6.42 -33.02
N LEU A 478 4.02 7.47 -33.63
CA LEU A 478 4.77 8.66 -34.05
C LEU A 478 5.96 8.36 -34.98
N GLN A 479 5.94 7.21 -35.64
CA GLN A 479 6.88 6.87 -36.71
C GLN A 479 6.51 7.62 -37.98
N THR A 480 7.51 8.16 -38.67
CA THR A 480 7.32 8.77 -40.00
C THR A 480 7.21 7.68 -41.07
N SER A 481 7.02 8.07 -42.33
CA SER A 481 7.11 7.16 -43.48
C SER A 481 8.53 6.57 -43.70
N ILE A 482 9.56 7.06 -42.97
CA ILE A 482 10.90 6.46 -42.90
C ILE A 482 11.04 5.66 -41.60
N ILE A 483 11.36 4.36 -41.72
CA ILE A 483 11.23 3.40 -40.61
C ILE A 483 12.11 3.70 -39.37
N ASN A 484 13.27 4.34 -39.55
CA ASN A 484 14.17 4.70 -38.45
C ASN A 484 14.06 6.17 -38.03
N ILE A 485 13.05 6.91 -38.51
CA ILE A 485 12.82 8.32 -38.14
C ILE A 485 11.43 8.46 -37.49
N PHE A 486 11.41 9.05 -36.31
CA PHE A 486 10.21 9.38 -35.53
C PHE A 486 10.10 10.89 -35.38
N ALA A 487 8.89 11.41 -35.12
CA ALA A 487 8.69 12.84 -34.90
C ALA A 487 7.73 13.10 -33.74
N ALA A 488 7.97 14.16 -32.96
CA ALA A 488 7.12 14.51 -31.81
C ALA A 488 7.10 16.02 -31.53
N GLY A 489 6.07 16.47 -30.82
CA GLY A 489 5.87 17.87 -30.44
C GLY A 489 5.14 18.69 -31.50
N ASP A 490 5.31 20.00 -31.45
CA ASP A 490 4.51 20.93 -32.27
C ASP A 490 4.65 20.71 -33.78
N ALA A 491 5.78 20.15 -34.22
CA ALA A 491 6.04 19.87 -35.63
C ALA A 491 5.15 18.76 -36.21
N VAL A 492 4.41 18.01 -35.38
CA VAL A 492 3.51 16.93 -35.79
C VAL A 492 2.05 17.38 -35.75
N THR A 493 1.65 18.05 -34.68
CA THR A 493 0.25 18.39 -34.39
C THR A 493 -0.10 19.86 -34.62
N GLY A 494 0.87 20.70 -34.99
CA GLY A 494 0.79 22.14 -34.81
C GLY A 494 1.00 22.53 -33.33
N PRO A 495 0.76 23.80 -32.94
CA PRO A 495 1.03 24.30 -31.60
C PRO A 495 0.36 23.46 -30.51
N ALA A 496 1.13 22.59 -29.86
CA ALA A 496 0.65 21.72 -28.80
C ALA A 496 0.90 22.37 -27.43
N THR A 497 0.25 21.84 -26.41
CA THR A 497 0.56 22.22 -25.04
C THR A 497 1.81 21.48 -24.55
N LEU A 498 2.51 22.05 -23.57
CA LEU A 498 3.72 21.45 -22.98
C LEU A 498 3.52 19.97 -22.63
N ILE A 499 2.43 19.64 -21.95
CA ILE A 499 2.17 18.28 -21.46
C ILE A 499 1.88 17.30 -22.62
N GLU A 500 1.32 17.77 -23.73
CA GLU A 500 1.15 16.97 -24.95
C GLU A 500 2.49 16.71 -25.63
N ALA A 501 3.36 17.71 -25.73
CA ALA A 501 4.71 17.53 -26.27
C ALA A 501 5.52 16.52 -25.46
N ILE A 502 5.41 16.55 -24.13
CA ILE A 502 6.03 15.57 -23.22
C ILE A 502 5.48 14.16 -23.47
N GLY A 503 4.15 14.02 -23.58
CA GLY A 503 3.49 12.75 -23.85
C GLY A 503 3.86 12.18 -25.23
N GLN A 504 3.95 13.03 -26.26
CA GLN A 504 4.43 12.63 -27.58
C GLN A 504 5.90 12.20 -27.55
N GLY A 505 6.78 12.96 -26.88
CA GLY A 505 8.19 12.60 -26.70
C GLY A 505 8.36 11.21 -26.07
N LYS A 506 7.56 10.89 -25.04
CA LYS A 506 7.52 9.55 -24.43
C LYS A 506 7.08 8.47 -25.42
N ARG A 507 6.02 8.70 -26.20
CA ARG A 507 5.54 7.72 -27.21
C ARG A 507 6.59 7.48 -28.29
N ALA A 508 7.17 8.55 -28.85
CA ALA A 508 8.21 8.45 -29.86
C ALA A 508 9.45 7.71 -29.34
N ALA A 509 9.88 7.99 -28.09
CA ALA A 509 10.98 7.27 -27.45
C ALA A 509 10.69 5.77 -27.28
N ASN A 510 9.48 5.41 -26.85
CA ASN A 510 9.07 4.01 -26.70
C ASN A 510 9.04 3.28 -28.05
N SER A 511 8.46 3.88 -29.08
CA SER A 511 8.41 3.28 -30.42
C SER A 511 9.82 3.19 -31.05
N CYS A 512 10.66 4.19 -30.87
CA CYS A 512 12.07 4.16 -31.28
C CYS A 512 12.87 3.07 -30.54
N SER A 513 12.71 2.95 -29.21
CA SER A 513 13.34 1.89 -28.42
C SER A 513 12.90 0.50 -28.89
N ASN A 514 11.60 0.30 -29.15
CA ASN A 514 11.08 -0.96 -29.67
C ASN A 514 11.66 -1.28 -31.05
N TYR A 515 11.74 -0.30 -31.95
CA TYR A 515 12.39 -0.45 -33.25
C TYR A 515 13.84 -0.93 -33.11
N LEU A 516 14.65 -0.26 -32.28
CA LEU A 516 16.06 -0.57 -32.07
C LEU A 516 16.30 -1.95 -31.45
N LEU A 517 15.36 -2.41 -30.61
CA LEU A 517 15.40 -3.70 -29.96
C LEU A 517 14.70 -4.81 -30.77
N ASN A 518 14.30 -4.54 -32.02
CA ASN A 518 13.56 -5.47 -32.89
C ASN A 518 12.27 -6.03 -32.24
N LYS A 519 11.56 -5.18 -31.50
CA LYS A 519 10.25 -5.46 -30.90
C LYS A 519 9.14 -4.80 -31.73
N PRO A 520 7.90 -5.30 -31.68
CA PRO A 520 6.75 -4.61 -32.28
C PRO A 520 6.65 -3.16 -31.76
N LEU A 521 6.50 -2.19 -32.67
CA LEU A 521 6.43 -0.75 -32.32
C LEU A 521 5.25 -0.46 -31.39
N ILE A 522 4.09 -1.00 -31.77
CA ILE A 522 2.92 -1.17 -30.93
C ILE A 522 2.87 -2.66 -30.61
N ASN A 523 2.85 -2.99 -29.34
CA ASN A 523 2.58 -4.35 -28.95
C ASN A 523 1.06 -4.60 -29.14
N ALA A 524 0.65 -5.42 -30.11
CA ALA A 524 -0.76 -5.76 -30.34
C ALA A 524 -1.42 -6.45 -29.12
N ASP A 525 -0.59 -6.88 -28.16
CA ASP A 525 -0.98 -7.43 -26.87
C ASP A 525 -0.92 -6.41 -25.72
N SER A 526 -0.66 -5.12 -25.99
CA SER A 526 -0.70 -4.04 -24.97
C SER A 526 -2.10 -3.51 -24.69
N TYR A 527 -3.15 -4.20 -25.14
CA TYR A 527 -4.50 -3.86 -24.70
C TYR A 527 -4.52 -3.94 -23.17
N GLU A 528 -4.99 -2.90 -22.49
CA GLU A 528 -5.23 -2.93 -21.06
C GLU A 528 -6.70 -2.58 -20.83
N PHE A 529 -7.41 -3.45 -20.12
CA PHE A 529 -8.78 -3.18 -19.74
C PHE A 529 -8.81 -2.11 -18.63
N ILE A 530 -9.57 -1.04 -18.86
CA ILE A 530 -9.82 0.03 -17.89
C ILE A 530 -11.33 0.27 -17.81
N SER A 531 -11.91 -0.01 -16.65
CA SER A 531 -13.30 0.36 -16.37
C SER A 531 -13.42 1.87 -16.14
N SER A 532 -14.51 2.47 -16.61
CA SER A 532 -14.88 3.84 -16.26
C SER A 532 -16.38 3.99 -16.04
N LYS A 533 -16.77 4.75 -15.01
CA LYS A 533 -18.16 5.12 -14.75
C LYS A 533 -18.80 5.84 -15.95
N ASP A 534 -17.99 6.58 -16.70
CA ASP A 534 -18.41 7.28 -17.91
C ASP A 534 -18.86 6.34 -19.05
N ASN A 535 -18.50 5.04 -19.00
CA ASN A 535 -19.00 4.03 -19.94
C ASN A 535 -20.49 3.67 -19.69
N PHE A 536 -20.99 3.95 -18.49
CA PHE A 536 -22.36 3.64 -18.04
C PHE A 536 -23.23 4.90 -18.03
N LYS A 537 -22.75 5.96 -17.35
CA LYS A 537 -23.47 7.23 -17.21
C LYS A 537 -22.48 8.39 -17.08
N LYS A 538 -22.81 9.52 -17.72
CA LYS A 538 -22.07 10.77 -17.53
C LYS A 538 -22.28 11.32 -16.12
N GLN A 539 -21.18 11.65 -15.45
CA GLN A 539 -21.22 12.16 -14.08
C GLN A 539 -21.71 13.62 -14.04
N SER A 540 -22.45 13.98 -13.00
CA SER A 540 -23.05 15.30 -12.81
C SER A 540 -22.95 15.75 -11.35
N PHE A 541 -23.13 17.05 -11.12
CA PHE A 541 -23.11 17.65 -9.78
C PHE A 541 -24.09 16.95 -8.81
N SER A 542 -25.31 16.67 -9.24
CA SER A 542 -26.35 16.00 -8.44
C SER A 542 -25.96 14.63 -7.88
N GLU A 543 -24.96 13.94 -8.47
CA GLU A 543 -24.50 12.64 -7.98
C GLU A 543 -23.50 12.77 -6.83
N TYR A 544 -22.88 13.94 -6.65
CA TYR A 544 -21.82 14.20 -5.66
C TYR A 544 -22.23 15.26 -4.64
N GLU A 545 -23.41 15.87 -4.81
CA GLU A 545 -23.99 16.84 -3.89
C GLU A 545 -24.10 16.23 -2.48
N SER A 546 -23.57 16.95 -1.49
CA SER A 546 -23.56 16.57 -0.07
C SER A 546 -22.91 15.21 0.28
N MET A 547 -22.18 14.56 -0.64
CA MET A 547 -21.41 13.34 -0.33
C MET A 547 -20.11 13.63 0.42
N TYR A 548 -19.56 14.83 0.25
CA TYR A 548 -18.29 15.24 0.82
C TYR A 548 -18.44 16.60 1.49
N GLU A 549 -17.74 16.77 2.61
CA GLU A 549 -17.69 18.06 3.30
C GLU A 549 -17.09 19.15 2.41
N PHE A 550 -17.65 20.36 2.51
CA PHE A 550 -17.14 21.53 1.82
C PHE A 550 -15.72 21.86 2.31
N GLN A 551 -14.80 22.06 1.36
CA GLN A 551 -13.42 22.43 1.68
C GLN A 551 -12.91 23.50 0.71
N GLU A 552 -12.58 24.68 1.23
CA GLU A 552 -12.00 25.76 0.42
C GLU A 552 -10.67 25.35 -0.20
N ARG A 553 -10.48 25.69 -1.47
CA ARG A 553 -9.20 25.50 -2.16
C ARG A 553 -8.16 26.46 -1.60
N GLU A 554 -6.95 25.98 -1.34
CA GLU A 554 -5.83 26.86 -1.03
C GLU A 554 -5.35 27.55 -2.31
N GLU A 555 -5.48 28.88 -2.41
CA GLU A 555 -4.99 29.60 -3.59
C GLU A 555 -3.46 29.74 -3.60
N MET A 556 -2.88 29.75 -4.81
CA MET A 556 -1.44 29.94 -5.01
C MET A 556 -1.03 31.30 -4.45
N PRO A 557 -0.06 31.37 -3.52
CA PRO A 557 0.49 32.64 -3.07
C PRO A 557 1.10 33.42 -4.25
N LEU A 558 0.73 34.69 -4.39
CA LEU A 558 1.20 35.55 -5.47
C LEU A 558 1.99 36.73 -4.92
N LEU A 559 2.93 37.23 -5.72
CA LEU A 559 3.57 38.52 -5.51
C LEU A 559 2.52 39.63 -5.61
N ALA A 560 2.60 40.63 -4.74
CA ALA A 560 1.67 41.76 -4.73
C ALA A 560 1.77 42.58 -6.04
N LYS A 561 0.63 43.08 -6.53
CA LYS A 561 0.52 43.76 -7.85
C LYS A 561 1.56 44.87 -8.05
N ASP A 562 1.77 45.70 -7.02
CA ASP A 562 2.70 46.84 -7.02
C ASP A 562 4.16 46.43 -7.21
N LYS A 563 4.48 45.14 -6.98
CA LYS A 563 5.81 44.57 -7.17
C LYS A 563 5.98 43.82 -8.49
N ARG A 564 4.97 43.76 -9.36
CA ARG A 564 4.98 43.02 -10.63
C ARG A 564 5.47 43.86 -11.83
N ASN A 565 6.35 44.81 -11.58
CA ASN A 565 6.97 45.66 -12.59
C ASN A 565 8.36 45.16 -13.03
N ASN A 566 8.69 43.92 -12.68
CA ASN A 566 9.94 43.26 -12.98
C ASN A 566 9.68 41.85 -13.52
N PHE A 567 10.75 41.08 -13.73
CA PHE A 567 10.69 39.71 -14.22
C PHE A 567 10.81 38.67 -13.10
N ASP A 568 10.66 39.07 -11.83
CA ASP A 568 10.66 38.14 -10.70
C ASP A 568 9.45 37.21 -10.81
N GLU A 569 9.61 35.97 -10.33
CA GLU A 569 8.56 34.97 -10.36
C GLU A 569 7.32 35.45 -9.58
N VAL A 570 6.14 35.43 -10.23
CA VAL A 570 4.90 35.97 -9.63
C VAL A 570 4.24 34.96 -8.70
N GLU A 571 4.23 33.69 -9.04
CA GLU A 571 3.69 32.62 -8.19
C GLU A 571 4.77 32.13 -7.22
N LEU A 572 4.51 32.17 -5.92
CA LEU A 572 5.54 31.93 -4.88
C LEU A 572 5.59 30.48 -4.36
N GLY A 573 4.71 29.59 -4.86
CA GLY A 573 4.64 28.20 -4.42
C GLY A 573 3.90 27.99 -3.09
N TYR A 574 3.63 26.73 -2.77
CA TYR A 574 2.99 26.35 -1.51
C TYR A 574 3.99 26.16 -0.36
N SER A 575 3.57 26.52 0.85
CA SER A 575 4.20 26.00 2.05
C SER A 575 3.75 24.56 2.31
N LYS A 576 4.53 23.79 3.09
CA LYS A 576 4.17 22.42 3.50
C LYS A 576 2.78 22.34 4.13
N ALA A 577 2.41 23.32 4.97
CA ALA A 577 1.10 23.36 5.62
C ALA A 577 -0.05 23.53 4.61
N LYS A 578 0.10 24.42 3.62
CA LYS A 578 -0.88 24.60 2.54
C LYS A 578 -0.99 23.37 1.65
N ALA A 579 0.14 22.77 1.28
CA ALA A 579 0.18 21.56 0.49
C ALA A 579 -0.57 20.41 1.19
N LEU A 580 -0.36 20.20 2.49
CA LEU A 580 -1.06 19.15 3.25
C LEU A 580 -2.58 19.39 3.34
N LYS A 581 -3.03 20.64 3.49
CA LYS A 581 -4.46 20.96 3.42
C LYS A 581 -5.04 20.65 2.05
N GLU A 582 -4.35 21.05 0.98
CA GLU A 582 -4.83 20.84 -0.39
C GLU A 582 -4.85 19.36 -0.78
N VAL A 583 -3.90 18.56 -0.29
CA VAL A 583 -3.88 17.09 -0.45
C VAL A 583 -5.15 16.45 0.08
N ASN A 584 -5.67 16.91 1.23
CA ASN A 584 -6.86 16.35 1.87
C ASN A 584 -8.15 16.55 1.07
N ARG A 585 -8.18 17.52 0.13
CA ARG A 585 -9.32 17.74 -0.77
C ARG A 585 -9.50 16.65 -1.82
N CYS A 586 -8.49 15.80 -2.05
CA CYS A 586 -8.58 14.69 -3.00
C CYS A 586 -9.55 13.60 -2.51
N ILE A 587 -10.56 13.26 -3.31
CA ILE A 587 -11.60 12.27 -2.97
C ILE A 587 -11.30 10.84 -3.43
N GLU A 588 -10.07 10.55 -3.84
CA GLU A 588 -9.62 9.16 -4.07
C GLU A 588 -10.45 8.34 -5.10
N CYS A 589 -10.97 9.00 -6.14
CA CYS A 589 -11.87 8.37 -7.13
C CYS A 589 -11.35 7.18 -7.97
N GLY A 590 -10.04 6.99 -8.13
CA GLY A 590 -9.47 5.79 -8.78
C GLY A 590 -9.39 4.56 -7.87
N CYS A 591 -9.33 3.36 -8.44
CA CYS A 591 -9.35 2.11 -7.69
C CYS A 591 -7.98 1.80 -7.05
N SER A 592 -7.93 1.61 -5.73
CA SER A 592 -6.71 1.23 -4.99
C SER A 592 -6.12 -0.12 -5.41
N GLU A 593 -6.96 -1.07 -5.83
CA GLU A 593 -6.55 -2.41 -6.27
C GLU A 593 -6.21 -2.48 -7.77
N TYR A 594 -5.94 -1.35 -8.44
CA TYR A 594 -5.61 -1.29 -9.87
C TYR A 594 -4.53 -2.28 -10.32
N TYR A 595 -3.48 -2.48 -9.50
CA TYR A 595 -2.37 -3.39 -9.81
C TYR A 595 -2.60 -4.86 -9.42
N ASN A 596 -3.63 -5.17 -8.63
CA ASN A 596 -3.89 -6.54 -8.14
C ASN A 596 -5.29 -7.08 -8.51
N CYS A 597 -6.04 -6.36 -9.34
CA CYS A 597 -7.42 -6.71 -9.70
C CYS A 597 -7.48 -7.85 -10.71
N LYS A 598 -7.84 -9.06 -10.26
CA LYS A 598 -7.97 -10.26 -11.11
C LYS A 598 -8.99 -10.08 -12.24
N LEU A 599 -10.07 -9.33 -12.01
CA LEU A 599 -11.05 -9.05 -13.06
C LEU A 599 -10.45 -8.23 -14.20
N LYS A 600 -9.64 -7.22 -13.86
CA LYS A 600 -8.95 -6.37 -14.83
C LYS A 600 -7.94 -7.20 -15.64
N ASP A 601 -7.14 -8.01 -14.98
CA ASP A 601 -6.09 -8.81 -15.63
C ASP A 601 -6.70 -9.82 -16.61
N LEU A 602 -7.75 -10.56 -16.20
CA LEU A 602 -8.43 -11.50 -17.09
C LEU A 602 -9.17 -10.80 -18.25
N SER A 603 -9.76 -9.63 -18.00
CA SER A 603 -10.42 -8.83 -19.05
C SER A 603 -9.42 -8.28 -20.06
N THR A 604 -8.21 -7.97 -19.59
CA THR A 604 -7.07 -7.59 -20.42
C THR A 604 -6.63 -8.75 -21.30
N GLU A 605 -6.38 -9.92 -20.71
CA GLU A 605 -5.95 -11.14 -21.42
C GLU A 605 -6.94 -11.55 -22.52
N LEU A 606 -8.25 -11.55 -22.22
CA LEU A 606 -9.29 -11.96 -23.17
C LEU A 606 -9.82 -10.80 -24.06
N LYS A 607 -9.22 -9.61 -23.97
CA LYS A 607 -9.60 -8.41 -24.73
C LYS A 607 -11.10 -8.09 -24.60
N SER A 608 -11.64 -8.23 -23.38
CA SER A 608 -13.05 -7.99 -23.03
C SER A 608 -13.36 -6.50 -22.94
N THR A 609 -14.61 -6.11 -23.19
CA THR A 609 -15.06 -4.70 -23.17
C THR A 609 -16.33 -4.50 -22.35
N GLN A 610 -16.56 -3.27 -21.88
CA GLN A 610 -17.81 -2.87 -21.21
C GLN A 610 -18.94 -2.49 -22.19
N LYS A 611 -18.74 -2.66 -23.50
CA LYS A 611 -19.63 -2.09 -24.53
C LYS A 611 -20.58 -3.12 -25.15
N LYS A 612 -20.30 -4.42 -25.04
CA LYS A 612 -21.09 -5.47 -25.70
C LYS A 612 -22.49 -5.60 -25.07
N TYR A 613 -22.57 -5.79 -23.77
CA TYR A 613 -23.83 -5.95 -23.03
C TYR A 613 -24.22 -4.64 -22.36
N LYS A 614 -24.61 -3.64 -23.15
CA LYS A 614 -25.16 -2.39 -22.59
C LYS A 614 -26.59 -2.62 -22.11
N GLY A 615 -26.91 -2.12 -20.92
CA GLY A 615 -28.23 -2.26 -20.32
C GLY A 615 -28.34 -1.49 -19.01
N GLU A 616 -29.33 -1.86 -18.20
CA GLU A 616 -29.44 -1.37 -16.82
C GLU A 616 -28.23 -1.81 -16.00
N PHE A 617 -27.71 -0.90 -15.20
CA PHE A 617 -26.65 -1.15 -14.23
C PHE A 617 -27.10 -0.57 -12.89
N LYS A 618 -26.44 -1.00 -11.82
CA LYS A 618 -26.74 -0.51 -10.49
C LYS A 618 -25.73 0.49 -9.98
N ASN A 619 -26.24 1.48 -9.27
CA ASN A 619 -25.47 2.48 -8.55
C ASN A 619 -25.82 2.36 -7.07
N TYR A 620 -24.88 1.83 -6.29
CA TYR A 620 -25.00 1.65 -4.85
C TYR A 620 -24.29 2.77 -4.11
N SER A 621 -24.87 3.17 -2.96
CA SER A 621 -24.11 3.92 -1.97
C SER A 621 -22.96 3.06 -1.44
N ILE A 622 -21.84 3.70 -1.21
CA ILE A 622 -20.69 3.10 -0.56
C ILE A 622 -21.02 2.93 0.93
N ASP A 623 -20.62 1.80 1.53
CA ASP A 623 -20.81 1.52 2.96
C ASP A 623 -19.44 1.56 3.66
N ASP A 624 -19.24 2.64 4.41
CA ASP A 624 -18.04 3.02 5.16
C ASP A 624 -18.30 3.13 6.67
N ARG A 625 -19.40 2.54 7.16
CA ARG A 625 -19.80 2.57 8.57
C ARG A 625 -18.83 1.82 9.51
N ASP A 626 -17.98 0.95 8.96
CA ASP A 626 -16.96 0.21 9.73
C ASP A 626 -15.59 0.88 9.60
N ASN A 627 -14.89 1.01 10.73
CA ASN A 627 -13.61 1.71 10.81
C ASN A 627 -12.44 0.97 10.13
N PHE A 628 -12.59 -0.31 9.81
CA PHE A 628 -11.52 -1.14 9.25
C PHE A 628 -11.83 -1.66 7.85
N ILE A 629 -13.11 -1.76 7.48
CA ILE A 629 -13.55 -2.34 6.22
C ILE A 629 -14.49 -1.39 5.48
N HIS A 630 -14.18 -1.17 4.21
CA HIS A 630 -14.94 -0.34 3.28
C HIS A 630 -15.57 -1.21 2.19
N PHE A 631 -16.87 -1.04 1.94
CA PHE A 631 -17.63 -1.81 0.95
C PHE A 631 -18.10 -0.92 -0.21
N ASP A 632 -17.64 -1.24 -1.41
CA ASP A 632 -18.09 -0.62 -2.66
C ASP A 632 -18.77 -1.67 -3.55
N SER A 633 -20.09 -1.81 -3.38
CA SER A 633 -20.89 -2.78 -4.13
C SER A 633 -20.90 -2.50 -5.64
N ASN A 634 -20.53 -1.30 -6.09
CA ASN A 634 -20.42 -0.99 -7.53
C ASN A 634 -19.28 -1.75 -8.21
N LYS A 635 -18.27 -2.19 -7.45
CA LYS A 635 -17.16 -3.02 -7.93
C LYS A 635 -17.44 -4.52 -7.84
N CYS A 636 -18.53 -4.93 -7.20
CA CYS A 636 -18.80 -6.33 -6.89
C CYS A 636 -19.30 -7.12 -8.11
N ILE A 637 -18.71 -8.30 -8.34
CA ILE A 637 -19.13 -9.25 -9.39
C ILE A 637 -19.95 -10.43 -8.85
N LEU A 638 -20.47 -10.34 -7.62
CA LEU A 638 -21.28 -11.37 -6.96
C LEU A 638 -20.65 -12.78 -6.97
N CYS A 639 -19.32 -12.85 -6.89
CA CYS A 639 -18.59 -14.12 -6.82
C CYS A 639 -18.82 -14.89 -5.50
N ALA A 640 -19.46 -14.27 -4.51
CA ALA A 640 -19.78 -14.78 -3.18
C ALA A 640 -18.57 -15.24 -2.33
N LYS A 641 -17.33 -15.06 -2.77
CA LYS A 641 -16.13 -15.50 -2.02
C LYS A 641 -16.04 -14.86 -0.63
N CYS A 642 -16.40 -13.59 -0.49
CA CYS A 642 -16.41 -12.88 0.80
C CYS A 642 -17.43 -13.45 1.79
N VAL A 643 -18.64 -13.77 1.32
CA VAL A 643 -19.69 -14.43 2.13
C VAL A 643 -19.23 -15.83 2.53
N ARG A 644 -18.67 -16.57 1.59
CA ARG A 644 -18.29 -17.96 1.76
C ARG A 644 -17.05 -18.13 2.63
N ILE A 645 -16.03 -17.29 2.51
CA ILE A 645 -14.88 -17.32 3.43
C ILE A 645 -15.30 -16.97 4.87
N CYS A 646 -16.22 -16.02 5.02
CA CYS A 646 -16.79 -15.65 6.31
C CYS A 646 -17.61 -16.79 6.94
N LYS A 647 -18.31 -17.57 6.11
CA LYS A 647 -19.17 -18.67 6.56
C LYS A 647 -18.43 -20.01 6.71
N GLU A 648 -17.66 -20.44 5.72
CA GLU A 648 -17.06 -21.79 5.61
C GLU A 648 -15.67 -21.90 6.26
N VAL A 649 -14.94 -20.78 6.41
CA VAL A 649 -13.60 -20.77 7.03
C VAL A 649 -13.64 -20.14 8.42
N VAL A 650 -14.16 -18.91 8.50
CA VAL A 650 -14.18 -18.18 9.78
C VAL A 650 -15.29 -18.70 10.68
N GLY A 651 -16.46 -19.05 10.13
CA GLY A 651 -17.65 -19.40 10.90
C GLY A 651 -18.35 -18.19 11.53
N ALA A 652 -18.05 -16.97 11.05
CA ALA A 652 -18.66 -15.73 11.53
C ALA A 652 -20.02 -15.47 10.89
N ASN A 653 -20.21 -15.84 9.62
CA ASN A 653 -21.46 -15.60 8.87
C ASN A 653 -21.96 -14.13 8.95
N ALA A 654 -21.01 -13.19 9.00
CA ALA A 654 -21.25 -11.76 9.16
C ALA A 654 -21.64 -11.05 7.84
N LEU A 655 -21.43 -11.70 6.69
CA LEU A 655 -21.75 -11.18 5.36
C LEU A 655 -22.76 -12.08 4.69
N ASN A 656 -23.70 -11.50 3.94
CA ASN A 656 -24.70 -12.25 3.19
C ASN A 656 -25.00 -11.63 1.81
N ILE A 657 -25.66 -12.40 0.95
CA ILE A 657 -26.25 -11.92 -0.29
C ILE A 657 -27.66 -11.44 0.02
N VAL A 658 -27.90 -10.15 -0.15
CA VAL A 658 -29.22 -9.54 0.02
C VAL A 658 -29.98 -9.63 -1.31
N ASN A 659 -31.31 -9.78 -1.26
CA ASN A 659 -32.20 -9.94 -2.41
C ASN A 659 -31.94 -11.17 -3.30
N ARG A 660 -32.67 -11.32 -4.41
CA ARG A 660 -32.55 -12.44 -5.37
C ARG A 660 -32.48 -11.96 -6.81
N GLY A 661 -31.73 -12.67 -7.63
CA GLY A 661 -31.63 -12.42 -9.07
C GLY A 661 -30.85 -11.13 -9.36
N PHE A 662 -31.31 -10.36 -10.35
CA PHE A 662 -30.58 -9.15 -10.76
C PHE A 662 -30.46 -8.15 -9.62
N SER A 663 -31.37 -8.10 -8.64
CA SER A 663 -31.36 -7.15 -7.52
C SER A 663 -30.38 -7.49 -6.39
N SER A 664 -29.64 -8.60 -6.49
CA SER A 664 -28.70 -9.05 -5.45
C SER A 664 -27.48 -8.14 -5.25
N PHE A 665 -27.03 -8.01 -3.99
CA PHE A 665 -25.78 -7.37 -3.59
C PHE A 665 -25.22 -7.97 -2.30
N ILE A 666 -23.94 -7.71 -2.02
CA ILE A 666 -23.29 -8.14 -0.79
C ILE A 666 -23.48 -7.05 0.26
N SER A 667 -23.87 -7.45 1.47
CA SER A 667 -24.01 -6.55 2.60
C SER A 667 -23.73 -7.33 3.90
N PRO A 668 -23.36 -6.65 4.99
CA PRO A 668 -23.39 -7.28 6.30
C PRO A 668 -24.76 -7.90 6.61
N SER A 669 -24.76 -8.93 7.47
CA SER A 669 -25.96 -9.66 7.86
C SER A 669 -27.01 -8.70 8.43
N MET A 670 -28.26 -8.86 7.97
CA MET A 670 -29.39 -7.97 8.30
C MET A 670 -29.19 -6.49 7.90
N GLN A 671 -28.19 -6.18 7.07
CA GLN A 671 -27.78 -4.82 6.68
C GLN A 671 -27.38 -3.92 7.86
N LEU A 672 -27.12 -4.53 9.02
CA LEU A 672 -26.58 -3.84 10.19
C LEU A 672 -25.16 -3.34 9.90
N PRO A 673 -24.66 -2.33 10.63
CA PRO A 673 -23.23 -2.03 10.63
C PRO A 673 -22.41 -3.27 10.96
N LEU A 674 -21.25 -3.44 10.32
CA LEU A 674 -20.46 -4.68 10.43
C LEU A 674 -20.06 -4.99 11.88
N PHE A 675 -19.79 -3.97 12.70
CA PHE A 675 -19.45 -4.12 14.12
C PHE A 675 -20.61 -4.63 14.99
N GLU A 676 -21.87 -4.52 14.53
CA GLU A 676 -23.04 -5.10 15.20
C GLU A 676 -23.30 -6.56 14.78
N THR A 677 -22.54 -7.08 13.82
CA THR A 677 -22.63 -8.47 13.36
C THR A 677 -21.62 -9.37 14.08
N ASP A 678 -21.63 -10.67 13.75
CA ASP A 678 -20.64 -11.65 14.24
C ASP A 678 -19.26 -11.53 13.57
N CYS A 679 -18.94 -10.38 12.97
CA CYS A 679 -17.66 -10.15 12.32
C CYS A 679 -16.50 -10.21 13.32
N GLU A 680 -15.46 -10.98 13.01
CA GLU A 680 -14.23 -11.04 13.83
C GLU A 680 -13.13 -10.07 13.34
N HIS A 681 -13.42 -9.26 12.33
CA HIS A 681 -12.45 -8.42 11.62
C HIS A 681 -11.21 -9.20 11.18
N CYS A 682 -11.37 -10.44 10.69
CA CYS A 682 -10.23 -11.22 10.22
C CYS A 682 -9.58 -10.68 8.94
N GLY A 683 -10.31 -9.88 8.15
CA GLY A 683 -9.87 -9.33 6.86
C GLY A 683 -9.80 -10.34 5.70
N LEU A 684 -10.16 -11.60 5.90
CA LEU A 684 -10.14 -12.62 4.84
C LEU A 684 -11.10 -12.30 3.68
N CYS A 685 -12.18 -11.55 3.93
CA CYS A 685 -13.08 -11.06 2.89
C CYS A 685 -12.42 -10.02 1.96
N ILE A 686 -11.45 -9.25 2.48
CA ILE A 686 -10.64 -8.29 1.71
C ILE A 686 -9.64 -9.07 0.85
N ASP A 687 -8.87 -9.97 1.46
CA ASP A 687 -7.79 -10.72 0.78
C ASP A 687 -8.33 -11.58 -0.38
N ILE A 688 -9.55 -12.10 -0.27
CA ILE A 688 -10.14 -12.94 -1.30
C ILE A 688 -10.87 -12.13 -2.40
N CYS A 689 -11.16 -10.85 -2.17
CA CYS A 689 -11.97 -10.05 -3.09
C CYS A 689 -11.22 -9.80 -4.42
N PRO A 690 -11.73 -10.29 -5.57
CA PRO A 690 -10.99 -10.22 -6.83
C PRO A 690 -11.07 -8.85 -7.53
N THR A 691 -11.88 -7.92 -7.01
CA THR A 691 -12.22 -6.66 -7.69
C THR A 691 -12.01 -5.41 -6.83
N GLY A 692 -11.52 -5.54 -5.60
CA GLY A 692 -11.43 -4.41 -4.67
C GLY A 692 -12.79 -3.84 -4.27
N ALA A 693 -13.86 -4.64 -4.29
CA ALA A 693 -15.19 -4.26 -3.79
C ALA A 693 -15.26 -4.24 -2.25
N ILE A 694 -14.30 -4.89 -1.59
CA ILE A 694 -14.13 -4.87 -0.14
C ILE A 694 -12.65 -4.59 0.07
N ILE A 695 -12.33 -3.44 0.69
CA ILE A 695 -10.96 -2.99 0.94
C ILE A 695 -10.82 -2.55 2.39
N GLU A 696 -9.57 -2.33 2.81
CA GLU A 696 -9.29 -1.75 4.12
C GLU A 696 -9.72 -0.28 4.16
N ASN A 697 -10.36 0.12 5.26
CA ASN A 697 -10.58 1.52 5.60
C ASN A 697 -9.36 2.01 6.38
N THR A 698 -8.48 2.79 5.74
CA THR A 698 -7.19 3.20 6.30
C THR A 698 -7.19 4.67 6.72
N PRO A 699 -6.39 5.06 7.74
CA PRO A 699 -6.32 6.45 8.20
C PRO A 699 -5.49 7.37 7.29
N PHE A 700 -5.00 6.87 6.16
CA PHE A 700 -4.19 7.56 5.18
C PHE A 700 -4.75 7.34 3.78
N LYS A 701 -4.35 8.18 2.81
CA LYS A 701 -4.89 8.11 1.45
C LYS A 701 -4.40 6.86 0.71
N VAL A 702 -5.32 6.09 0.14
CA VAL A 702 -5.01 4.90 -0.65
C VAL A 702 -5.01 5.28 -2.13
N ALA A 703 -3.84 5.18 -2.77
CA ALA A 703 -3.70 5.43 -4.20
C ALA A 703 -3.29 4.14 -4.92
N PRO A 704 -3.57 4.01 -6.23
CA PRO A 704 -3.05 2.91 -7.05
C PRO A 704 -1.55 3.09 -7.24
N ILE A 705 -0.77 2.70 -6.23
CA ILE A 705 0.70 2.76 -6.23
C ILE A 705 1.27 1.34 -6.25
N LYS A 706 2.41 1.19 -6.94
CA LYS A 706 3.17 -0.05 -6.87
C LYS A 706 3.84 -0.13 -5.50
N THR A 707 3.73 -1.30 -4.88
CA THR A 707 4.29 -1.57 -3.56
C THR A 707 5.35 -2.65 -3.66
N GLU A 708 6.36 -2.54 -2.82
CA GLU A 708 7.29 -3.62 -2.53
C GLU A 708 6.68 -4.53 -1.46
N LYS A 709 7.17 -5.77 -1.40
CA LYS A 709 6.68 -6.79 -0.48
C LYS A 709 7.85 -7.34 0.32
N LEU A 710 7.65 -7.54 1.62
CA LEU A 710 8.54 -8.35 2.45
C LEU A 710 7.73 -9.37 3.22
N ASN A 711 8.32 -10.54 3.45
CA ASN A 711 7.73 -11.61 4.26
C ASN A 711 8.36 -11.60 5.65
N THR A 712 7.53 -11.78 6.68
CA THR A 712 7.98 -11.86 8.06
C THR A 712 7.02 -12.73 8.89
N ILE A 713 7.33 -12.91 10.17
CA ILE A 713 6.53 -13.72 11.09
C ILE A 713 5.74 -12.81 12.04
N CYS A 714 4.45 -13.10 12.16
CA CYS A 714 3.57 -12.45 13.12
C CYS A 714 4.03 -12.74 14.56
N TYR A 715 4.15 -11.68 15.37
CA TYR A 715 4.62 -11.74 16.76
C TYR A 715 3.49 -11.54 17.80
N TYR A 716 2.25 -11.36 17.35
CA TYR A 716 1.13 -11.06 18.25
C TYR A 716 0.74 -12.25 19.14
N CYS A 717 0.32 -13.37 18.57
CA CYS A 717 -0.12 -14.56 19.32
C CYS A 717 0.91 -15.71 19.27
N GLY A 718 0.65 -16.79 20.01
CA GLY A 718 1.52 -17.98 20.08
C GLY A 718 1.75 -18.76 18.78
N LEU A 719 1.01 -18.46 17.70
CA LEU A 719 1.00 -19.30 16.50
C LEU A 719 2.19 -19.05 15.55
N GLY A 720 2.55 -17.78 15.33
CA GLY A 720 3.62 -17.41 14.40
C GLY A 720 3.27 -17.56 12.92
N CYS A 721 2.14 -16.99 12.48
CA CYS A 721 1.77 -16.96 11.06
C CYS A 721 2.79 -16.19 10.21
N GLU A 722 3.08 -16.69 9.00
CA GLU A 722 3.82 -15.92 8.00
C GLU A 722 2.89 -14.87 7.36
N ILE A 723 3.37 -13.65 7.27
CA ILE A 723 2.64 -12.50 6.74
C ILE A 723 3.50 -11.75 5.73
N THR A 724 2.85 -11.08 4.80
CA THR A 724 3.47 -10.20 3.83
C THR A 724 3.09 -8.76 4.13
N ILE A 725 4.08 -7.89 4.33
CA ILE A 725 3.88 -6.45 4.48
C ILE A 725 4.17 -5.78 3.16
N HIS A 726 3.19 -5.02 2.66
CA HIS A 726 3.33 -4.16 1.51
C HIS A 726 3.79 -2.77 1.96
N TYR A 727 4.79 -2.23 1.30
CA TYR A 727 5.34 -0.93 1.64
C TYR A 727 5.78 -0.16 0.39
N LYS A 728 5.97 1.16 0.56
CA LYS A 728 6.70 2.00 -0.40
C LYS A 728 7.74 2.79 0.39
N ASN A 729 9.01 2.59 0.06
CA ASN A 729 10.15 3.08 0.84
C ASN A 729 10.00 2.74 2.35
N LYS A 730 9.75 3.73 3.20
CA LYS A 730 9.69 3.57 4.67
C LYS A 730 8.27 3.51 5.24
N TYR A 731 7.24 3.43 4.39
CA TYR A 731 5.84 3.51 4.81
C TYR A 731 5.09 2.21 4.50
N ALA A 732 4.54 1.58 5.53
CA ALA A 732 3.73 0.37 5.41
C ALA A 732 2.29 0.72 4.98
N LEU A 733 1.76 0.00 3.98
CA LEU A 733 0.52 0.34 3.29
C LEU A 733 -0.57 -0.74 3.41
N LYS A 734 -0.19 -2.01 3.58
CA LYS A 734 -1.09 -3.15 3.68
C LYS A 734 -0.38 -4.35 4.29
N ALA A 735 -1.13 -5.23 4.95
CA ALA A 735 -0.66 -6.56 5.33
C ALA A 735 -1.59 -7.66 4.80
N GLU A 736 -1.03 -8.78 4.36
CA GLU A 736 -1.77 -9.96 3.89
C GLU A 736 -1.18 -11.25 4.46
N GLY A 737 -1.99 -12.31 4.53
CA GLY A 737 -1.49 -13.63 4.93
C GLY A 737 -0.59 -14.23 3.84
N SER A 738 0.60 -14.72 4.21
CA SER A 738 1.49 -15.45 3.30
C SER A 738 1.26 -16.96 3.44
N ARG A 739 1.62 -17.72 2.41
CA ARG A 739 1.64 -19.19 2.48
C ARG A 739 2.89 -19.64 3.25
N GLY A 740 2.77 -19.68 4.57
CA GLY A 740 3.84 -20.13 5.46
C GLY A 740 3.70 -21.57 5.92
N TYR A 741 4.72 -22.01 6.66
CA TYR A 741 4.78 -23.34 7.27
C TYR A 741 3.61 -23.62 8.24
N ILE A 742 3.24 -22.60 9.04
CA ILE A 742 2.16 -22.71 10.02
C ILE A 742 0.79 -22.42 9.40
N ASN A 743 0.64 -21.28 8.73
CA ASN A 743 -0.60 -20.85 8.07
C ASN A 743 -0.56 -21.14 6.55
N TYR A 744 -0.44 -22.41 6.16
CA TYR A 744 -0.37 -22.84 4.75
C TYR A 744 -1.59 -22.42 3.89
N SER A 745 -2.74 -22.25 4.53
CA SER A 745 -3.96 -21.73 3.91
C SER A 745 -3.89 -20.21 3.65
N SER A 746 -2.80 -19.54 4.02
CA SER A 746 -2.63 -18.08 3.99
C SER A 746 -3.67 -17.33 4.82
N ASN A 747 -4.24 -18.00 5.82
CA ASN A 747 -5.16 -17.38 6.74
C ASN A 747 -4.42 -16.38 7.63
N ILE A 748 -5.05 -15.22 7.83
CA ILE A 748 -4.60 -14.11 8.66
C ILE A 748 -5.72 -13.76 9.64
N CYS A 749 -5.38 -13.06 10.73
CA CYS A 749 -6.34 -12.52 11.67
C CYS A 749 -6.21 -11.00 11.82
N LYS A 750 -7.13 -10.40 12.58
CA LYS A 750 -7.22 -8.95 12.78
C LYS A 750 -5.92 -8.27 13.21
N TYR A 751 -5.10 -8.94 14.02
CA TYR A 751 -3.90 -8.33 14.62
C TYR A 751 -2.87 -7.91 13.56
N PRO A 752 -2.24 -8.82 12.79
CA PRO A 752 -1.34 -8.39 11.73
C PRO A 752 -2.07 -7.65 10.59
N LYS A 753 -3.34 -7.97 10.34
CA LYS A 753 -4.10 -7.42 9.20
C LYS A 753 -4.28 -5.90 9.28
N PHE A 754 -4.57 -5.36 10.46
CA PHE A 754 -4.88 -3.93 10.61
C PHE A 754 -3.82 -3.15 11.39
N SER A 755 -2.91 -3.83 12.10
CA SER A 755 -2.00 -3.15 13.02
C SER A 755 -0.65 -2.80 12.40
N TYR A 756 -0.42 -3.20 11.15
CA TYR A 756 0.75 -2.75 10.40
C TYR A 756 0.84 -1.22 10.31
N VAL A 757 -0.29 -0.50 10.45
CA VAL A 757 -0.32 0.96 10.52
C VAL A 757 0.50 1.52 11.69
N ASN A 758 0.68 0.75 12.77
CA ASN A 758 1.50 1.15 13.92
C ASN A 758 2.99 1.22 13.57
N ILE A 759 3.44 0.56 12.50
CA ILE A 759 4.82 0.65 12.00
C ILE A 759 5.14 2.10 11.59
N ASN A 760 4.14 2.82 11.05
CA ASN A 760 4.32 4.18 10.55
C ASN A 760 4.48 5.19 11.70
N ASN A 761 3.81 4.97 12.84
CA ASN A 761 3.68 5.89 13.98
C ASN A 761 4.52 5.50 15.21
N ARG A 762 5.63 4.78 15.00
CA ARG A 762 6.51 4.30 16.07
C ARG A 762 7.54 5.33 16.54
N ILE A 763 8.14 5.11 17.71
CA ILE A 763 9.31 5.85 18.20
C ILE A 763 10.51 5.52 17.28
N THR A 764 11.26 6.53 16.87
CA THR A 764 12.41 6.35 15.95
C THR A 764 13.75 6.82 16.50
N LYS A 765 13.74 7.52 17.63
CA LYS A 765 14.93 7.98 18.35
C LYS A 765 14.74 7.80 19.85
N PRO A 766 15.83 7.63 20.62
CA PRO A 766 15.74 7.59 22.07
C PRO A 766 15.18 8.90 22.63
N LEU A 767 14.37 8.79 23.68
CA LEU A 767 13.75 9.91 24.38
C LEU A 767 14.21 9.93 25.85
N LEU A 768 14.62 11.10 26.32
CA LEU A 768 14.90 11.37 27.73
C LEU A 768 13.70 12.05 28.37
N ASN A 769 13.20 11.49 29.47
CA ASN A 769 12.05 12.01 30.18
C ASN A 769 12.48 12.93 31.34
N ASN A 770 11.95 14.15 31.36
CA ASN A 770 12.11 15.04 32.51
C ASN A 770 11.06 14.72 33.58
N LYS A 771 11.43 14.00 34.64
CA LYS A 771 10.53 13.60 35.74
C LYS A 771 9.78 14.75 36.42
N THR A 772 10.27 15.99 36.32
CA THR A 772 9.65 17.17 36.95
C THR A 772 8.59 17.82 36.06
N THR A 773 8.82 17.85 34.74
CA THR A 773 7.91 18.51 33.77
C THR A 773 7.08 17.54 32.94
N GLY A 774 7.47 16.27 32.88
CA GLY A 774 6.89 15.25 32.00
C GLY A 774 7.26 15.42 30.52
N GLU A 775 8.18 16.33 30.20
CA GLU A 775 8.60 16.62 28.83
C GLU A 775 9.58 15.56 28.31
N LEU A 776 9.34 15.09 27.08
CA LEU A 776 10.20 14.12 26.39
C LEU A 776 11.13 14.83 25.41
N LYS A 777 12.44 14.66 25.60
CA LYS A 777 13.48 15.24 24.74
C LYS A 777 14.15 14.16 23.89
N GLU A 778 14.20 14.35 22.56
CA GLU A 778 14.99 13.48 21.68
C GLU A 778 16.49 13.58 22.00
N ILE A 779 17.16 12.44 22.15
CA ILE A 779 18.62 12.33 22.34
C ILE A 779 19.23 11.33 21.34
N SER A 780 20.56 11.31 21.20
CA SER A 780 21.24 10.35 20.33
C SER A 780 21.33 8.95 20.98
N PHE A 781 21.49 7.90 20.17
CA PHE A 781 21.73 6.54 20.67
C PHE A 781 23.01 6.46 21.52
N GLU A 782 24.06 7.18 21.15
CA GLU A 782 25.32 7.26 21.90
C GLU A 782 25.11 7.91 23.28
N GLU A 783 24.41 9.04 23.32
CA GLU A 783 24.07 9.73 24.57
C GLU A 783 23.21 8.84 25.49
N ALA A 784 22.20 8.16 24.94
CA ALA A 784 21.36 7.23 25.69
C ALA A 784 22.19 6.07 26.28
N ASN A 785 23.05 5.46 25.47
CA ASN A 785 23.94 4.38 25.90
C ASN A 785 24.94 4.83 26.98
N ASN A 786 25.48 6.05 26.88
CA ASN A 786 26.38 6.62 27.88
C ASN A 786 25.68 6.86 29.23
N ILE A 787 24.42 7.30 29.23
CA ILE A 787 23.63 7.44 30.46
C ILE A 787 23.39 6.07 31.09
N ILE A 788 22.99 5.06 30.29
CA ILE A 788 22.76 3.69 30.76
C ILE A 788 24.04 3.11 31.36
N TYR A 789 25.16 3.21 30.64
CA TYR A 789 26.47 2.77 31.09
C TYR A 789 26.84 3.42 32.43
N SER A 790 26.71 4.74 32.53
CA SER A 790 27.01 5.51 33.75
C SER A 790 26.15 5.07 34.94
N ARG A 791 24.87 4.72 34.72
CA ARG A 791 23.99 4.23 35.79
C ARG A 791 24.40 2.86 36.29
N ILE A 792 24.78 1.95 35.38
CA ILE A 792 25.20 0.60 35.73
C ILE A 792 26.51 0.63 36.53
N ILE A 793 27.56 1.30 36.05
CA ILE A 793 28.88 1.31 36.72
C ILE A 793 28.86 1.96 38.11
N ASN A 794 27.92 2.87 38.37
CA ASN A 794 27.79 3.58 39.64
C ASN A 794 26.90 2.84 40.66
N THR A 795 26.49 1.59 40.36
CA THR A 795 25.64 0.77 41.24
C THR A 795 26.26 -0.62 41.42
N LYS A 796 25.90 -1.32 42.51
CA LYS A 796 26.35 -2.71 42.68
C LYS A 796 25.59 -3.61 41.70
N SER A 797 26.20 -4.73 41.31
CA SER A 797 25.57 -5.68 40.38
C SER A 797 24.19 -6.15 40.85
N SER A 798 24.00 -6.42 42.15
CA SER A 798 22.71 -6.81 42.74
C SER A 798 21.61 -5.74 42.68
N GLN A 799 21.95 -4.49 42.36
CA GLN A 799 21.00 -3.37 42.31
C GLN A 799 20.46 -3.12 40.89
N ASN A 800 20.88 -3.91 39.91
CA ASN A 800 20.46 -3.80 38.51
C ASN A 800 19.55 -4.99 38.18
N SER A 801 18.33 -4.70 37.72
CA SER A 801 17.35 -5.72 37.31
C SER A 801 16.97 -5.59 35.84
N PHE A 802 16.95 -6.72 35.13
CA PHE A 802 16.66 -6.80 33.71
C PHE A 802 15.40 -7.64 33.47
N PHE A 803 14.48 -7.11 32.67
CA PHE A 803 13.23 -7.74 32.29
C PHE A 803 13.14 -7.88 30.77
N GLY A 804 12.83 -9.08 30.27
CA GLY A 804 12.74 -9.38 28.84
C GLY A 804 11.38 -9.93 28.42
N GLY A 805 10.77 -9.36 27.38
CA GLY A 805 9.44 -9.75 26.92
C GLY A 805 9.41 -10.85 25.87
N ALA A 806 8.31 -11.63 25.87
CA ALA A 806 8.07 -12.73 24.92
C ALA A 806 7.82 -12.28 23.46
N ARG A 807 7.81 -10.97 23.17
CA ARG A 807 7.77 -10.43 21.80
C ARG A 807 9.16 -10.28 21.16
N LEU A 808 10.21 -10.25 21.98
CA LEU A 808 11.59 -10.11 21.52
C LEU A 808 12.06 -11.39 20.83
N SER A 809 12.98 -11.25 19.87
CA SER A 809 13.61 -12.40 19.23
C SER A 809 14.47 -13.19 20.21
N ASN A 810 14.73 -14.46 19.88
CA ASN A 810 15.63 -15.28 20.69
C ASN A 810 17.03 -14.65 20.79
N GLU A 811 17.50 -13.99 19.74
CA GLU A 811 18.77 -13.27 19.68
C GLU A 811 18.80 -12.10 20.67
N GLN A 812 17.72 -11.31 20.74
CA GLN A 812 17.61 -10.19 21.67
C GLN A 812 17.61 -10.69 23.11
N LEU A 813 16.81 -11.72 23.40
CA LEU A 813 16.72 -12.33 24.72
C LEU A 813 18.09 -12.87 25.17
N PHE A 814 18.80 -13.59 24.28
CA PHE A 814 20.13 -14.08 24.57
C PHE A 814 21.10 -12.93 24.90
N LEU A 815 21.10 -11.85 24.12
CA LEU A 815 21.98 -10.71 24.37
C LEU A 815 21.66 -10.00 25.69
N ILE A 816 20.38 -9.84 26.03
CA ILE A 816 19.96 -9.26 27.31
C ILE A 816 20.43 -10.14 28.47
N LYS A 817 20.25 -11.47 28.37
CA LYS A 817 20.75 -12.42 29.37
C LYS A 817 22.27 -12.34 29.52
N TYR A 818 23.00 -12.38 28.39
CA TYR A 818 24.45 -12.28 28.38
C TYR A 818 24.92 -10.96 29.01
N PHE A 819 24.28 -9.85 28.66
CA PHE A 819 24.59 -8.54 29.23
C PHE A 819 24.36 -8.53 30.75
N ALA A 820 23.22 -9.02 31.23
CA ALA A 820 22.90 -9.09 32.65
C ALA A 820 23.86 -10.00 33.43
N LYS A 821 24.07 -11.24 32.97
CA LYS A 821 24.81 -12.28 33.72
C LYS A 821 26.32 -12.19 33.58
N ASN A 822 26.83 -11.88 32.39
CA ASN A 822 28.27 -11.92 32.11
C ASN A 822 28.94 -10.56 32.27
N ILE A 823 28.25 -9.47 31.90
CA ILE A 823 28.80 -8.12 31.91
C ILE A 823 28.46 -7.40 33.22
N VAL A 824 27.17 -7.24 33.52
CA VAL A 824 26.70 -6.58 34.76
C VAL A 824 26.87 -7.49 35.97
N LYS A 825 26.93 -8.81 35.77
CA LYS A 825 27.05 -9.84 36.82
C LYS A 825 25.93 -9.78 37.84
N THR A 826 24.72 -9.43 37.38
CA THR A 826 23.50 -9.50 38.18
C THR A 826 22.83 -10.85 38.03
N ASN A 827 22.22 -11.32 39.11
CA ASN A 827 21.32 -12.48 39.08
C ASN A 827 19.86 -12.07 38.93
N SER A 828 19.55 -10.77 38.95
CA SER A 828 18.21 -10.20 38.77
C SER A 828 17.87 -10.09 37.29
N LEU A 829 17.57 -11.23 36.68
CA LEU A 829 17.09 -11.38 35.31
C LEU A 829 15.74 -12.09 35.36
N ASP A 830 14.70 -11.47 34.85
CA ASP A 830 13.34 -11.99 34.94
C ASP A 830 12.46 -11.51 33.76
N SER A 831 11.17 -11.80 33.81
CA SER A 831 10.16 -11.29 32.88
C SER A 831 8.83 -11.20 33.61
N PHE A 832 8.11 -10.09 33.40
CA PHE A 832 6.76 -9.96 33.94
C PHE A 832 5.81 -11.02 33.36
N TYR A 833 6.05 -11.51 32.14
CA TYR A 833 5.29 -12.61 31.55
C TYR A 833 5.49 -13.93 32.34
N LEU A 834 6.69 -14.20 32.85
CA LEU A 834 6.98 -15.40 33.63
C LEU A 834 6.35 -15.38 35.03
N TRP A 835 6.04 -14.20 35.57
CA TRP A 835 5.37 -14.07 36.87
C TRP A 835 3.96 -14.70 36.86
N ASP A 836 3.24 -14.62 35.74
CA ASP A 836 1.94 -15.28 35.54
C ASP A 836 2.03 -16.81 35.42
N GLN A 837 3.26 -17.34 35.32
CA GLN A 837 3.54 -18.71 34.89
C GLN A 837 4.24 -19.52 35.99
N ALA A 838 4.60 -18.84 37.10
CA ALA A 838 5.15 -19.44 38.29
C ALA A 838 4.21 -20.54 38.83
N GLY A 839 4.72 -21.78 38.90
CA GLY A 839 3.97 -22.95 39.37
C GLY A 839 3.12 -23.66 38.32
N LYS A 840 2.86 -23.05 37.16
CA LYS A 840 2.24 -23.73 36.00
C LYS A 840 3.27 -24.62 35.30
N HIS A 841 4.51 -24.12 35.18
CA HIS A 841 5.58 -24.59 34.30
C HIS A 841 5.87 -26.10 34.18
N ASN A 842 5.77 -26.92 35.23
CA ASN A 842 6.26 -28.31 35.22
C ASN A 842 5.40 -29.31 34.42
N LEU A 843 4.31 -28.86 33.79
CA LEU A 843 3.37 -29.71 33.05
C LEU A 843 3.30 -29.36 31.56
N TYR A 844 4.08 -28.36 31.14
CA TYR A 844 3.99 -27.77 29.80
C TYR A 844 5.13 -28.31 28.93
N CYS A 845 4.71 -29.03 27.88
CA CYS A 845 5.45 -29.35 26.65
C CYS A 845 6.18 -30.70 26.63
N ASP A 846 5.65 -31.64 25.82
CA ASP A 846 6.44 -32.72 25.23
C ASP A 846 6.11 -32.99 23.74
N TYR A 847 5.38 -32.08 23.06
CA TYR A 847 5.01 -32.30 21.66
C TYR A 847 5.64 -31.28 20.73
N LYS A 848 6.63 -31.74 19.95
CA LYS A 848 7.01 -31.10 18.68
C LYS A 848 5.89 -31.38 17.67
N ILE A 849 4.90 -30.50 17.61
CA ILE A 849 3.93 -30.50 16.51
C ILE A 849 4.55 -29.66 15.40
N ALA A 850 5.00 -30.31 14.33
CA ALA A 850 5.72 -29.59 13.29
C ALA A 850 4.80 -28.58 12.55
N GLU A 851 3.57 -28.97 12.18
CA GLU A 851 2.69 -28.19 11.28
C GLU A 851 1.21 -28.29 11.68
N LEU A 852 0.35 -27.39 11.19
CA LEU A 852 -1.12 -27.48 11.35
C LEU A 852 -1.81 -28.50 10.43
N SER A 853 -1.08 -29.10 9.47
CA SER A 853 -1.63 -30.06 8.50
C SER A 853 -2.25 -31.30 9.15
N PHE A 854 -1.85 -31.65 10.37
CA PHE A 854 -2.46 -32.75 11.12
C PHE A 854 -3.93 -32.54 11.48
N LEU A 855 -4.42 -31.30 11.50
CA LEU A 855 -5.81 -31.01 11.83
C LEU A 855 -6.79 -31.67 10.85
N ASN A 856 -6.33 -31.98 9.62
CA ASN A 856 -7.11 -32.72 8.62
C ASN A 856 -7.59 -34.09 9.11
N ASP A 857 -6.83 -34.70 10.03
CA ASP A 857 -7.04 -36.05 10.49
C ASP A 857 -7.87 -36.11 11.78
N VAL A 858 -8.25 -34.99 12.38
CA VAL A 858 -8.90 -34.96 13.70
C VAL A 858 -10.41 -35.12 13.55
N ASP A 859 -10.98 -36.06 14.31
CA ASP A 859 -12.43 -36.34 14.31
C ASP A 859 -13.17 -35.46 15.33
N CYS A 860 -12.53 -35.16 16.47
CA CYS A 860 -13.13 -34.41 17.56
C CYS A 860 -12.16 -33.36 18.13
N PHE A 861 -12.57 -32.10 18.06
CA PHE A 861 -11.89 -30.97 18.69
C PHE A 861 -12.56 -30.62 20.01
N VAL A 862 -11.75 -30.45 21.06
CA VAL A 862 -12.22 -30.06 22.38
C VAL A 862 -11.60 -28.73 22.77
N ILE A 863 -12.40 -27.68 22.85
CA ILE A 863 -11.98 -26.34 23.29
C ILE A 863 -12.28 -26.22 24.78
N LEU A 864 -11.24 -26.28 25.61
CA LEU A 864 -11.36 -26.36 27.06
C LEU A 864 -11.11 -24.99 27.71
N ASN A 865 -12.19 -24.33 28.09
CA ASN A 865 -12.27 -22.99 28.69
C ASN A 865 -11.41 -21.94 27.96
N THR A 866 -11.35 -21.97 26.63
CA THR A 866 -10.39 -21.17 25.85
C THR A 866 -11.12 -20.23 24.91
N PRO A 867 -10.89 -18.90 24.97
CA PRO A 867 -11.41 -17.95 23.99
C PRO A 867 -10.59 -18.02 22.69
N LEU A 868 -10.67 -19.16 22.00
CA LEU A 868 -9.75 -19.54 20.92
C LEU A 868 -9.69 -18.49 19.80
N ASN A 869 -10.86 -18.01 19.37
CA ASN A 869 -11.00 -17.02 18.30
C ASN A 869 -10.47 -15.63 18.67
N GLU A 870 -10.18 -15.37 19.94
CA GLU A 870 -9.55 -14.12 20.38
C GLU A 870 -8.04 -14.27 20.57
N GLU A 871 -7.61 -15.38 21.20
CA GLU A 871 -6.20 -15.61 21.53
C GLU A 871 -5.38 -16.14 20.34
N THR A 872 -5.91 -17.15 19.62
CA THR A 872 -5.22 -17.75 18.47
C THR A 872 -6.20 -17.90 17.29
N PRO A 873 -6.66 -16.78 16.70
CA PRO A 873 -7.82 -16.78 15.80
C PRO A 873 -7.65 -17.68 14.58
N VAL A 874 -6.45 -17.69 13.98
CA VAL A 874 -6.15 -18.52 12.80
C VAL A 874 -6.27 -20.02 13.11
N LEU A 875 -5.89 -20.48 14.31
CA LEU A 875 -6.12 -21.87 14.71
C LEU A 875 -7.62 -22.16 14.79
N GLY A 876 -8.42 -21.23 15.32
CA GLY A 876 -9.87 -21.33 15.31
C GLY A 876 -10.46 -21.40 13.89
N TYR A 877 -9.91 -20.64 12.94
CA TYR A 877 -10.33 -20.65 11.52
C TYR A 877 -10.00 -21.98 10.84
N GLU A 878 -8.81 -22.52 11.07
CA GLU A 878 -8.43 -23.83 10.52
C GLU A 878 -9.34 -24.92 11.08
N ILE A 879 -9.58 -24.96 12.39
CA ILE A 879 -10.46 -25.96 13.02
C ILE A 879 -11.88 -25.88 12.47
N PHE A 880 -12.44 -24.67 12.36
CA PHE A 880 -13.78 -24.51 11.81
C PHE A 880 -13.84 -24.89 10.33
N ASN A 881 -12.82 -24.53 9.53
CA ASN A 881 -12.75 -24.95 8.14
C ASN A 881 -12.67 -26.47 8.00
N LYS A 882 -11.95 -27.17 8.89
CA LYS A 882 -11.90 -28.64 8.90
C LYS A 882 -13.19 -29.30 9.34
N LYS A 883 -13.92 -28.71 10.29
CA LYS A 883 -15.30 -29.13 10.57
C LYS A 883 -16.16 -29.08 9.30
N ILE A 884 -16.07 -28.00 8.53
CA ILE A 884 -16.87 -27.82 7.31
C ILE A 884 -16.42 -28.76 6.17
N GLN A 885 -15.13 -29.08 6.06
CA GLN A 885 -14.59 -29.96 5.02
C GLN A 885 -14.74 -31.46 5.34
N ASN A 886 -14.46 -31.86 6.58
CA ASN A 886 -14.30 -33.27 6.97
C ASN A 886 -15.40 -33.77 7.92
N GLY A 887 -16.29 -32.89 8.40
CA GLY A 887 -17.36 -33.24 9.33
C GLY A 887 -16.89 -33.46 10.78
N SER A 888 -15.71 -32.96 11.16
CA SER A 888 -15.19 -33.06 12.53
C SER A 888 -16.13 -32.40 13.55
N ASN A 889 -16.27 -33.02 14.72
CA ASN A 889 -17.10 -32.52 15.82
C ASN A 889 -16.32 -31.51 16.68
N ILE A 890 -16.95 -30.41 17.09
CA ILE A 890 -16.36 -29.40 18.00
C ILE A 890 -17.14 -29.36 19.32
N ILE A 891 -16.45 -29.65 20.42
CA ILE A 891 -16.95 -29.54 21.79
C ILE A 891 -16.34 -28.32 22.44
N ASN A 892 -17.16 -27.37 22.87
CA ASN A 892 -16.72 -26.16 23.54
C ASN A 892 -17.16 -26.19 25.01
N VAL A 893 -16.18 -26.26 25.90
CA VAL A 893 -16.38 -26.19 27.36
C VAL A 893 -15.97 -24.78 27.80
N THR A 894 -16.85 -24.01 28.45
CA THR A 894 -16.54 -22.60 28.78
C THR A 894 -17.24 -22.12 30.05
N THR A 895 -16.60 -21.21 30.78
CA THR A 895 -17.12 -20.63 32.02
C THR A 895 -18.07 -19.44 31.79
N ASN A 896 -19.25 -19.61 31.18
CA ASN A 896 -20.23 -18.56 30.79
C ASN A 896 -19.63 -17.25 30.21
N ARG A 897 -18.38 -17.29 29.74
CA ARG A 897 -17.67 -16.14 29.18
C ARG A 897 -18.17 -15.98 27.75
N PRO A 898 -18.42 -14.74 27.28
CA PRO A 898 -18.68 -14.50 25.88
C PRO A 898 -17.54 -15.08 25.05
N CYS A 899 -17.84 -16.02 24.16
CA CYS A 899 -16.86 -16.66 23.29
C CYS A 899 -17.50 -16.94 21.93
N LEU A 900 -16.85 -16.48 20.86
CA LEU A 900 -17.32 -16.66 19.48
C LEU A 900 -17.40 -18.14 19.08
N MET A 901 -16.62 -19.01 19.73
CA MET A 901 -16.69 -20.46 19.51
C MET A 901 -18.04 -21.06 19.92
N ARG A 902 -18.79 -20.42 20.84
CA ARG A 902 -20.11 -20.91 21.29
C ARG A 902 -21.09 -21.07 20.13
N LYS A 903 -21.02 -20.18 19.13
CA LYS A 903 -21.87 -20.20 17.93
C LYS A 903 -21.41 -21.20 16.86
N LYS A 904 -20.20 -21.76 17.02
CA LYS A 904 -19.50 -22.59 16.04
C LYS A 904 -19.39 -24.05 16.45
N ALA A 905 -19.37 -24.31 17.75
CA ALA A 905 -19.31 -25.64 18.32
C ALA A 905 -20.63 -26.41 18.12
N ASP A 906 -20.53 -27.72 18.00
CA ASP A 906 -21.68 -28.64 17.93
C ASP A 906 -22.25 -28.89 19.32
N ILE A 907 -21.36 -29.02 20.32
CA ILE A 907 -21.69 -29.23 21.72
C ILE A 907 -21.12 -28.07 22.53
N ASN A 908 -21.96 -27.42 23.34
CA ASN A 908 -21.54 -26.38 24.27
C ASN A 908 -21.84 -26.83 25.71
N ILE A 909 -20.79 -26.89 26.53
CA ILE A 909 -20.87 -27.25 27.95
C ILE A 909 -20.50 -26.01 28.76
N GLU A 910 -21.43 -25.56 29.60
CA GLU A 910 -21.23 -24.41 30.47
C GLU A 910 -20.77 -24.90 31.85
N ILE A 911 -19.63 -24.41 32.32
CA ILE A 911 -19.00 -24.86 33.56
C ILE A 911 -18.85 -23.72 34.55
N ASN A 912 -18.88 -23.99 35.85
CA ASN A 912 -18.62 -22.93 36.84
C ASN A 912 -17.14 -22.55 36.90
N ASN A 913 -16.27 -23.56 37.01
CA ASN A 913 -14.83 -23.40 36.96
C ASN A 913 -14.18 -24.65 36.35
N LEU A 914 -13.02 -24.48 35.70
CA LEU A 914 -12.35 -25.57 34.98
C LEU A 914 -11.81 -26.65 35.92
N TYR A 915 -11.37 -26.26 37.12
CA TYR A 915 -10.82 -27.17 38.12
C TYR A 915 -11.83 -28.24 38.54
N SER A 916 -13.02 -27.83 38.99
CA SER A 916 -14.12 -28.71 39.41
C SER A 916 -14.61 -29.60 38.27
N PHE A 917 -14.72 -29.05 37.07
CA PHE A 917 -15.17 -29.80 35.90
C PHE A 917 -14.19 -30.94 35.55
N LEU A 918 -12.89 -30.65 35.45
CA LEU A 918 -11.87 -31.67 35.20
C LEU A 918 -11.80 -32.69 36.33
N HIS A 919 -11.94 -32.24 37.58
CA HIS A 919 -12.00 -33.12 38.73
C HIS A 919 -13.16 -34.13 38.60
N ASN A 920 -14.37 -33.65 38.31
CA ASN A 920 -15.55 -34.51 38.16
C ASN A 920 -15.44 -35.44 36.94
N ALA A 921 -14.83 -34.99 35.83
CA ALA A 921 -14.54 -35.84 34.68
C ALA A 921 -13.57 -36.97 35.02
N ILE A 922 -12.53 -36.68 35.82
CA ILE A 922 -11.59 -37.70 36.34
C ILE A 922 -12.34 -38.71 37.22
N GLN A 923 -13.19 -38.24 38.15
CA GLN A 923 -14.00 -39.13 38.99
C GLN A 923 -14.89 -40.04 38.16
N PHE A 924 -15.54 -39.51 37.12
CA PHE A 924 -16.38 -40.29 36.22
C PHE A 924 -15.59 -41.40 35.51
N ILE A 925 -14.40 -41.09 34.97
CA ILE A 925 -13.53 -42.09 34.31
C ILE A 925 -13.10 -43.18 35.31
N VAL A 926 -12.71 -42.78 36.52
CA VAL A 926 -12.18 -43.70 37.54
C VAL A 926 -13.26 -44.57 38.16
N ASN A 927 -14.45 -44.02 38.45
CA ASN A 927 -15.58 -44.74 39.04
C ASN A 927 -16.20 -45.75 38.06
N ASN A 928 -16.20 -45.44 36.77
CA ASN A 928 -16.69 -46.34 35.71
C ASN A 928 -15.59 -47.26 35.12
N ASN A 929 -14.35 -47.18 35.62
CA ASN A 929 -13.19 -47.94 35.11
C ASN A 929 -12.93 -47.74 33.59
N LEU A 930 -13.08 -46.51 33.09
CA LEU A 930 -12.95 -46.14 31.67
C LEU A 930 -11.51 -45.73 31.28
N TYR A 931 -10.49 -46.35 31.86
CA TYR A 931 -9.07 -46.01 31.64
C TYR A 931 -8.23 -47.25 31.32
N ASP A 932 -7.13 -47.06 30.57
CA ASP A 932 -6.17 -48.14 30.27
C ASP A 932 -5.13 -48.27 31.39
N GLN A 933 -5.14 -49.41 32.10
CA GLN A 933 -4.19 -49.69 33.18
C GLN A 933 -2.73 -49.66 32.73
N ASN A 934 -2.43 -50.04 31.48
CA ASN A 934 -1.06 -50.04 30.96
C ASN A 934 -0.52 -48.60 30.87
N ILE A 935 -1.34 -47.67 30.38
CA ILE A 935 -0.97 -46.25 30.29
C ILE A 935 -0.79 -45.67 31.70
N VAL A 936 -1.72 -45.93 32.62
CA VAL A 936 -1.62 -45.44 34.00
C VAL A 936 -0.36 -45.97 34.69
N SER A 937 -0.01 -47.25 34.49
CA SER A 937 1.20 -47.85 35.08
C SER A 937 2.52 -47.24 34.57
N LYS A 938 2.52 -46.64 33.37
CA LYS A 938 3.69 -45.97 32.79
C LYS A 938 4.00 -44.63 33.47
N TYR A 939 2.96 -43.94 33.95
CA TYR A 939 3.05 -42.59 34.53
C TYR A 939 2.85 -42.56 36.05
N SER A 940 2.66 -43.72 36.69
CA SER A 940 2.52 -43.82 38.14
C SER A 940 3.48 -44.87 38.71
N ASN A 941 4.18 -44.54 39.80
CA ASN A 941 5.08 -45.47 40.49
C ASN A 941 4.31 -46.64 41.15
N ASN A 942 3.03 -46.43 41.47
CA ASN A 942 2.08 -47.46 41.91
C ASN A 942 0.67 -47.10 41.41
N SER A 943 0.20 -47.80 40.38
CA SER A 943 -1.10 -47.54 39.73
C SER A 943 -2.28 -47.70 40.70
N THR A 944 -2.21 -48.67 41.61
CA THR A 944 -3.22 -48.88 42.65
C THR A 944 -3.31 -47.71 43.63
N ASP A 945 -2.18 -47.13 44.04
CA ASP A 945 -2.17 -45.98 44.95
C ASP A 945 -2.56 -44.69 44.24
N PHE A 946 -2.19 -44.53 42.97
CA PHE A 946 -2.62 -43.42 42.12
C PHE A 946 -4.15 -43.39 41.95
N ILE A 947 -4.75 -44.53 41.59
CA ILE A 947 -6.21 -44.63 41.45
C ILE A 947 -6.91 -44.51 42.80
N LYS A 948 -6.36 -45.05 43.90
CA LYS A 948 -6.92 -44.85 45.25
C LYS A 948 -6.86 -43.39 45.68
N ALA A 949 -5.77 -42.68 45.41
CA ALA A 949 -5.63 -41.26 45.71
C ALA A 949 -6.66 -40.42 44.95
N LEU A 950 -6.98 -40.80 43.70
CA LEU A 950 -8.04 -40.16 42.92
C LEU A 950 -9.44 -40.51 43.44
N LYS A 951 -9.72 -41.77 43.84
CA LYS A 951 -11.01 -42.17 44.43
C LYS A 951 -11.27 -41.54 45.81
N GLY A 952 -10.23 -41.28 46.60
CA GLY A 952 -10.34 -40.72 47.95
C GLY A 952 -10.80 -39.26 48.01
N ILE A 953 -11.05 -38.61 46.87
CA ILE A 953 -11.37 -37.17 46.80
C ILE A 953 -12.87 -36.90 47.05
N GLU A 954 -13.72 -37.93 47.19
CA GLU A 954 -15.17 -37.82 47.42
C GLU A 954 -15.59 -37.09 48.73
N GLN A 955 -14.68 -36.80 49.68
CA GLN A 955 -15.05 -36.45 51.06
C GLN A 955 -14.77 -35.01 51.55
N ASN A 956 -14.44 -34.04 50.69
CA ASN A 956 -14.37 -32.64 51.15
C ASN A 956 -15.62 -31.84 50.71
N GLU A 957 -16.49 -31.61 51.69
CA GLU A 957 -17.62 -30.69 51.67
C GLU A 957 -17.15 -29.28 51.23
N GLY A 958 -17.35 -28.95 49.95
CA GLY A 958 -17.01 -27.62 49.43
C GLY A 958 -17.35 -27.42 47.95
N LEU A 959 -17.39 -28.49 47.16
CA LEU A 959 -17.72 -28.43 45.73
C LEU A 959 -19.15 -28.92 45.48
N LYS A 960 -20.16 -28.14 45.90
CA LYS A 960 -21.48 -28.20 45.26
C LYS A 960 -21.35 -27.55 43.87
N SER A 961 -20.68 -28.21 42.93
CA SER A 961 -20.73 -27.76 41.54
C SER A 961 -22.12 -28.03 40.99
N GLN A 962 -22.79 -27.00 40.46
CA GLN A 962 -24.03 -27.14 39.69
C GLN A 962 -23.80 -27.74 38.28
N ASP A 963 -22.60 -28.25 38.01
CA ASP A 963 -22.26 -28.85 36.71
C ASP A 963 -23.11 -30.14 36.54
N ASN A 964 -23.82 -30.23 35.41
CA ASN A 964 -24.73 -31.34 35.14
C ASN A 964 -23.93 -32.64 34.92
N PHE A 965 -24.30 -33.72 35.61
CA PHE A 965 -23.66 -35.03 35.44
C PHE A 965 -23.75 -35.53 33.99
N GLU A 966 -24.85 -35.23 33.31
CA GLU A 966 -25.05 -35.57 31.89
C GLU A 966 -24.00 -34.89 30.99
N ASP A 967 -23.59 -33.65 31.30
CA ASP A 967 -22.59 -32.93 30.52
C ASP A 967 -21.18 -33.53 30.70
N ILE A 968 -20.87 -34.01 31.91
CA ILE A 968 -19.61 -34.70 32.21
C ILE A 968 -19.55 -36.05 31.47
N GLU A 969 -20.64 -36.82 31.52
CA GLU A 969 -20.77 -38.07 30.79
C GLU A 969 -20.64 -37.84 29.28
N LEU A 970 -21.36 -36.86 28.74
CA LEU A 970 -21.30 -36.47 27.33
C LEU A 970 -19.86 -36.10 26.91
N PHE A 971 -19.18 -35.27 27.70
CA PHE A 971 -17.80 -34.86 27.46
C PHE A 971 -16.84 -36.05 27.41
N VAL A 972 -16.86 -36.91 28.43
CA VAL A 972 -15.96 -38.06 28.53
C VAL A 972 -16.24 -39.07 27.41
N ASN A 973 -17.50 -39.41 27.17
CA ASN A 973 -17.88 -40.40 26.17
C ASN A 973 -17.50 -39.95 24.75
N ASN A 974 -17.68 -38.67 24.40
CA ASN A 974 -17.26 -38.18 23.08
C ASN A 974 -15.74 -38.28 22.88
N ILE A 975 -14.95 -38.01 23.92
CA ILE A 975 -13.48 -38.13 23.85
C ILE A 975 -13.07 -39.59 23.69
N LEU A 976 -13.62 -40.50 24.50
CA LEU A 976 -13.23 -41.91 24.49
C LEU A 976 -13.69 -42.65 23.22
N ASN A 977 -14.84 -42.27 22.65
CA ASN A 977 -15.38 -42.91 21.44
C ASN A 977 -14.77 -42.37 20.12
N SER A 978 -14.10 -41.23 20.17
CA SER A 978 -13.46 -40.63 18.99
C SER A 978 -12.11 -41.26 18.70
N LYS A 979 -11.80 -41.53 17.43
CA LYS A 979 -10.52 -42.16 17.06
C LYS A 979 -9.34 -41.20 17.22
N LYS A 980 -9.51 -39.95 16.78
CA LYS A 980 -8.51 -38.88 16.90
C LYS A 980 -9.13 -37.65 17.55
N VAL A 981 -8.69 -37.34 18.76
CA VAL A 981 -9.14 -36.19 19.56
C VAL A 981 -8.02 -35.17 19.65
N PHE A 982 -8.35 -33.88 19.54
CA PHE A 982 -7.42 -32.78 19.79
C PHE A 982 -7.99 -31.79 20.82
N ILE A 983 -7.37 -31.74 22.00
CA ILE A 983 -7.79 -30.86 23.12
C ILE A 983 -6.97 -29.57 23.12
N ILE A 984 -7.64 -28.43 23.18
CA ILE A 984 -7.02 -27.11 23.19
C ILE A 984 -7.38 -26.42 24.49
N CYS A 985 -6.37 -26.00 25.25
CA CYS A 985 -6.55 -25.23 26.46
C CYS A 985 -5.65 -23.98 26.43
N SER A 986 -6.08 -22.88 27.05
CA SER A 986 -5.26 -21.68 27.18
C SER A 986 -4.43 -21.70 28.45
N GLU A 987 -3.23 -21.15 28.39
CA GLU A 987 -2.42 -20.92 29.58
C GLU A 987 -3.09 -19.96 30.60
N ASP A 988 -4.03 -19.13 30.15
CA ASP A 988 -4.84 -18.26 31.03
C ASP A 988 -5.89 -19.02 31.80
N SER A 989 -6.34 -20.15 31.26
CA SER A 989 -7.39 -20.97 31.86
C SER A 989 -6.83 -21.97 32.86
N LEU A 990 -5.51 -22.14 32.89
CA LEU A 990 -4.82 -23.10 33.73
C LEU A 990 -4.14 -22.39 34.91
N THR A 991 -4.55 -22.77 36.12
CA THR A 991 -3.76 -22.53 37.35
C THR A 991 -2.74 -23.65 37.54
N ALA A 992 -1.80 -23.49 38.46
CA ALA A 992 -0.83 -24.55 38.79
C ALA A 992 -1.53 -25.88 39.12
N GLN A 993 -2.60 -25.83 39.92
CA GLN A 993 -3.38 -27.01 40.29
C GLN A 993 -4.24 -27.56 39.16
N THR A 994 -4.89 -26.68 38.39
CA THR A 994 -5.68 -27.09 37.22
C THR A 994 -4.79 -27.77 36.17
N SER A 995 -3.53 -27.34 36.03
CA SER A 995 -2.55 -27.97 35.14
C SER A 995 -2.27 -29.43 35.55
N ILE A 996 -2.16 -29.71 36.86
CA ILE A 996 -1.94 -31.06 37.39
C ILE A 996 -3.16 -31.94 37.09
N LEU A 997 -4.36 -31.43 37.34
CA LEU A 997 -5.60 -32.14 37.01
C LEU A 997 -5.71 -32.41 35.51
N PHE A 998 -5.40 -31.43 34.67
CA PHE A 998 -5.42 -31.60 33.21
C PHE A 998 -4.46 -32.71 32.77
N HIS A 999 -3.26 -32.77 33.32
CA HIS A 999 -2.31 -33.85 33.04
C HIS A 999 -2.81 -35.22 33.50
N ASN A 1000 -3.39 -35.32 34.71
CA ASN A 1000 -4.01 -36.54 35.20
C ASN A 1000 -5.17 -37.00 34.28
N PHE A 1001 -5.98 -36.05 33.80
CA PHE A 1001 -7.05 -36.32 32.84
C PHE A 1001 -6.49 -36.86 31.52
N LEU A 1002 -5.41 -36.29 30.99
CA LEU A 1002 -4.75 -36.79 29.77
C LEU A 1002 -4.19 -38.21 29.94
N ILE A 1003 -3.66 -38.56 31.11
CA ILE A 1003 -3.21 -39.93 31.43
C ILE A 1003 -4.40 -40.89 31.39
N LEU A 1004 -5.46 -40.57 32.13
CA LEU A 1004 -6.63 -41.45 32.29
C LEU A 1004 -7.42 -41.64 30.98
N SER A 1005 -7.52 -40.59 30.16
CA SER A 1005 -8.14 -40.65 28.83
C SER A 1005 -7.26 -41.31 27.76
N GLY A 1006 -6.02 -41.67 28.09
CA GLY A 1006 -5.06 -42.27 27.15
C GLY A 1006 -4.59 -41.33 26.05
N LEU A 1007 -4.71 -40.01 26.25
CA LEU A 1007 -4.29 -38.98 25.31
C LEU A 1007 -2.84 -38.53 25.55
N ILE A 1008 -2.30 -38.74 26.76
CA ILE A 1008 -0.97 -38.23 27.16
C ILE A 1008 0.19 -38.74 26.32
N ASP A 1009 0.06 -39.89 25.66
CA ASP A 1009 1.08 -40.54 24.82
C ASP A 1009 0.77 -40.44 23.32
N LYS A 1010 -0.42 -39.95 22.97
CA LYS A 1010 -0.85 -39.84 21.59
C LYS A 1010 -0.28 -38.54 21.02
N PRO A 1011 0.59 -38.60 19.99
CA PRO A 1011 1.07 -37.39 19.35
C PRO A 1011 -0.12 -36.61 18.79
N LYS A 1012 -0.09 -35.28 18.90
CA LYS A 1012 -1.12 -34.39 18.35
C LYS A 1012 -2.50 -34.59 18.97
N SER A 1013 -2.56 -34.92 20.27
CA SER A 1013 -3.81 -35.09 21.02
C SER A 1013 -4.23 -33.88 21.84
N HIS A 1014 -3.31 -32.98 22.15
CA HIS A 1014 -3.60 -31.76 22.90
C HIS A 1014 -2.57 -30.67 22.65
N ILE A 1015 -2.94 -29.42 22.97
CA ILE A 1015 -2.06 -28.27 22.99
C ILE A 1015 -2.48 -27.26 24.05
N ILE A 1016 -1.49 -26.54 24.57
CA ILE A 1016 -1.74 -25.35 25.39
C ILE A 1016 -1.35 -24.11 24.59
N THR A 1017 -2.32 -23.22 24.31
CA THR A 1017 -2.08 -21.99 23.56
C THR A 1017 -1.27 -21.01 24.38
N LYS A 1018 -0.34 -20.31 23.70
CA LYS A 1018 0.51 -19.27 24.28
C LYS A 1018 0.04 -17.89 23.83
N LYS A 1019 0.12 -16.90 24.72
CA LYS A 1019 -0.26 -15.51 24.37
C LYS A 1019 0.70 -14.86 23.37
N LYS A 1020 1.97 -15.26 23.34
CA LYS A 1020 3.00 -14.65 22.48
C LYS A 1020 3.76 -15.70 21.70
N ASN A 1021 4.15 -15.35 20.47
CA ASN A 1021 4.87 -16.25 19.57
C ASN A 1021 6.11 -16.78 20.27
N ASN A 1022 6.98 -15.90 20.75
CA ASN A 1022 8.25 -16.31 21.34
C ASN A 1022 8.19 -16.64 22.85
N ALA A 1023 7.00 -16.99 23.37
CA ALA A 1023 6.87 -17.39 24.77
C ALA A 1023 7.80 -18.56 25.11
N ASN A 1024 7.81 -19.61 24.28
CA ASN A 1024 8.69 -20.77 24.46
C ASN A 1024 10.19 -20.41 24.35
N GLY A 1025 10.54 -19.43 23.51
CA GLY A 1025 11.90 -18.90 23.44
C GLY A 1025 12.31 -18.15 24.70
N LEU A 1026 11.42 -17.30 25.23
CA LEU A 1026 11.60 -16.62 26.51
C LEU A 1026 11.83 -17.62 27.65
N TYR A 1027 10.98 -18.64 27.80
CA TYR A 1027 11.19 -19.67 28.82
C TYR A 1027 12.56 -20.34 28.66
N SER A 1028 12.91 -20.76 27.44
CA SER A 1028 14.14 -21.51 27.19
C SER A 1028 15.41 -20.70 27.50
N ILE A 1029 15.36 -19.37 27.37
CA ILE A 1029 16.52 -18.50 27.59
C ILE A 1029 16.53 -17.93 29.01
N PHE A 1030 15.40 -17.43 29.52
CA PHE A 1030 15.33 -16.70 30.81
C PHE A 1030 15.03 -17.60 32.01
N ALA A 1031 14.37 -18.76 31.85
CA ALA A 1031 13.99 -19.59 32.99
C ALA A 1031 15.18 -20.41 33.54
N GLU A 1032 15.95 -19.84 34.47
CA GLU A 1032 16.89 -20.61 35.29
C GLU A 1032 16.12 -21.28 36.44
N LYS A 1033 15.98 -22.62 36.40
CA LYS A 1033 15.39 -23.49 37.45
C LYS A 1033 14.50 -22.74 38.44
N LEU A 1034 13.26 -22.42 38.03
CA LEU A 1034 12.22 -21.94 38.93
C LEU A 1034 12.16 -22.90 40.12
N LYS A 1035 12.72 -22.51 41.28
CA LYS A 1035 12.52 -23.28 42.50
C LYS A 1035 11.01 -23.31 42.71
N PRO A 1036 10.37 -24.49 42.77
CA PRO A 1036 8.96 -24.55 43.08
C PRO A 1036 8.75 -23.76 44.36
N LEU A 1037 7.82 -22.79 44.34
CA LEU A 1037 7.31 -22.14 45.55
C LEU A 1037 6.56 -23.21 46.35
N ASN A 1038 7.33 -24.10 46.98
CA ASN A 1038 6.89 -25.22 47.81
C ASN A 1038 6.55 -24.73 49.22
N LYS A 1039 5.89 -23.56 49.33
CA LYS A 1039 5.25 -23.14 50.56
C LYS A 1039 3.76 -23.25 50.35
N ASN A 1040 3.10 -23.98 51.23
CA ASN A 1040 1.64 -24.02 51.36
C ASN A 1040 1.13 -22.59 51.63
N ILE A 1041 0.89 -21.82 50.56
CA ILE A 1041 0.27 -20.49 50.64
C ILE A 1041 -1.24 -20.74 50.71
N LYS A 1042 -1.77 -20.69 51.94
CA LYS A 1042 -3.18 -21.00 52.25
C LYS A 1042 -4.16 -19.88 51.91
N ASP A 1043 -3.70 -18.68 51.56
CA ASP A 1043 -4.57 -17.53 51.25
C ASP A 1043 -4.04 -16.77 50.04
N ALA A 1044 -4.69 -16.94 48.88
CA ALA A 1044 -4.16 -16.49 47.60
C ALA A 1044 -4.72 -15.15 47.11
N ASN A 1045 -5.72 -14.54 47.74
CA ASN A 1045 -6.47 -13.45 47.10
C ASN A 1045 -5.88 -12.03 47.21
N ASP A 1046 -4.82 -11.79 48.00
CA ASP A 1046 -4.25 -10.43 48.19
C ASP A 1046 -2.71 -10.34 48.10
N PHE A 1047 -2.01 -11.41 47.72
CA PHE A 1047 -0.63 -11.60 48.23
C PHE A 1047 0.54 -11.66 47.23
N ILE A 1048 0.34 -11.71 45.92
CA ILE A 1048 1.46 -12.04 45.00
C ILE A 1048 2.36 -10.84 44.66
N ILE A 1049 1.83 -9.68 44.30
CA ILE A 1049 2.69 -8.52 43.96
C ILE A 1049 3.44 -8.04 45.20
N ASN A 1050 2.79 -7.94 46.36
CA ASN A 1050 3.43 -7.43 47.57
C ASN A 1050 4.55 -8.34 48.11
N GLU A 1051 4.46 -9.67 48.02
CA GLU A 1051 5.59 -10.55 48.40
C GLU A 1051 6.72 -10.56 47.36
N ILE A 1052 6.41 -10.59 46.05
CA ILE A 1052 7.43 -10.49 44.98
C ILE A 1052 8.16 -9.14 45.07
N VAL A 1053 7.42 -8.07 45.37
CA VAL A 1053 7.94 -6.72 45.57
C VAL A 1053 8.70 -6.61 46.89
N GLN A 1054 8.17 -7.09 48.02
CA GLN A 1054 8.83 -7.02 49.34
C GLN A 1054 10.15 -7.80 49.40
N LEU A 1055 10.30 -8.88 48.61
CA LEU A 1055 11.56 -9.62 48.50
C LEU A 1055 12.67 -8.83 47.77
N ASN A 1056 12.32 -7.83 46.97
CA ASN A 1056 13.23 -7.14 46.04
C ASN A 1056 13.29 -5.60 46.20
N SER A 1057 12.37 -4.97 46.95
CA SER A 1057 12.11 -3.52 46.87
C SER A 1057 13.09 -2.60 47.61
N ASN A 1058 13.98 -3.12 48.46
CA ASN A 1058 14.93 -2.28 49.22
C ASN A 1058 16.36 -2.31 48.66
N GLU A 1059 16.65 -3.08 47.60
CA GLU A 1059 18.01 -3.21 47.05
C GLU A 1059 18.15 -2.79 45.57
N ILE A 1060 17.09 -2.82 44.76
CA ILE A 1060 17.14 -2.50 43.32
C ILE A 1060 17.11 -0.98 43.09
N LYS A 1061 18.13 -0.46 42.39
CA LYS A 1061 18.24 0.97 42.00
C LYS A 1061 17.93 1.21 40.53
N ASN A 1062 18.25 0.26 39.65
CA ASN A 1062 18.09 0.40 38.21
C ASN A 1062 17.19 -0.73 37.68
N ILE A 1063 16.17 -0.38 36.90
CA ILE A 1063 15.26 -1.33 36.26
C ILE A 1063 15.34 -1.14 34.74
N PHE A 1064 15.62 -2.22 34.00
CA PHE A 1064 15.68 -2.23 32.55
C PHE A 1064 14.60 -3.14 31.99
N ILE A 1065 13.60 -2.57 31.30
CA ILE A 1065 12.46 -3.30 30.75
C ILE A 1065 12.57 -3.32 29.22
N TYR A 1066 12.76 -4.51 28.67
CA TYR A 1066 12.83 -4.73 27.24
C TYR A 1066 11.57 -5.44 26.78
N GLY A 1067 10.79 -4.81 25.90
CA GLY A 1067 9.75 -5.55 25.21
C GLY A 1067 8.46 -5.82 26.00
N GLU A 1068 8.21 -5.13 27.12
CA GLU A 1068 7.05 -5.36 28.00
C GLU A 1068 6.38 -4.05 28.44
N ASP A 1069 5.05 -4.07 28.61
CA ASP A 1069 4.24 -2.99 29.21
C ASP A 1069 3.43 -3.51 30.41
N PRO A 1070 4.08 -3.81 31.54
CA PRO A 1070 3.42 -4.41 32.70
C PRO A 1070 2.42 -3.47 33.39
N ILE A 1071 2.62 -2.14 33.35
CA ILE A 1071 1.63 -1.18 33.88
C ILE A 1071 0.38 -1.13 33.02
N GLY A 1072 0.54 -1.11 31.69
CA GLY A 1072 -0.60 -1.05 30.77
C GLY A 1072 -1.46 -2.31 30.77
N THR A 1073 -0.93 -3.44 31.25
CA THR A 1073 -1.55 -4.76 31.14
C THR A 1073 -2.04 -5.37 32.46
N THR A 1074 -1.71 -4.76 33.61
CA THR A 1074 -2.21 -5.20 34.92
C THR A 1074 -3.44 -4.42 35.38
N GLU A 1075 -4.31 -5.06 36.18
CA GLU A 1075 -5.38 -4.37 36.90
C GLU A 1075 -4.87 -3.69 38.19
N GLN A 1076 -3.75 -4.16 38.74
CA GLN A 1076 -3.15 -3.64 39.98
C GLN A 1076 -2.14 -2.51 39.73
N LYS A 1077 -2.53 -1.52 38.89
CA LYS A 1077 -1.62 -0.48 38.38
C LYS A 1077 -0.88 0.27 39.49
N GLU A 1078 -1.58 0.66 40.55
CA GLU A 1078 -0.99 1.48 41.62
C GLU A 1078 0.06 0.72 42.44
N ASN A 1079 -0.12 -0.57 42.68
CA ASN A 1079 0.86 -1.38 43.40
C ASN A 1079 2.14 -1.53 42.58
N LEU A 1080 2.01 -1.83 41.28
CA LEU A 1080 3.15 -1.98 40.40
C LEU A 1080 3.85 -0.63 40.12
N ARG A 1081 3.10 0.47 40.01
CA ARG A 1081 3.67 1.83 39.90
C ARG A 1081 4.54 2.17 41.11
N LYS A 1082 4.09 1.84 42.33
CA LYS A 1082 4.88 2.05 43.55
C LYS A 1082 6.19 1.28 43.52
N TYR A 1083 6.16 0.03 43.04
CA TYR A 1083 7.37 -0.78 42.86
C TYR A 1083 8.31 -0.18 41.82
N LEU A 1084 7.84 0.15 40.62
CA LEU A 1084 8.71 0.71 39.58
C LEU A 1084 9.31 2.06 40.03
N LYS A 1085 8.51 2.91 40.70
CA LYS A 1085 8.98 4.20 41.22
C LYS A 1085 9.96 4.10 42.40
N SER A 1086 10.14 2.93 43.01
CA SER A 1086 11.18 2.77 44.03
C SER A 1086 12.59 2.71 43.43
N ALA A 1087 12.71 2.46 42.11
CA ALA A 1087 13.99 2.55 41.41
C ALA A 1087 14.40 4.01 41.15
N GLU A 1088 15.70 4.27 41.26
CA GLU A 1088 16.30 5.58 40.94
C GLU A 1088 16.32 5.83 39.43
N PHE A 1089 16.42 4.75 38.64
CA PHE A 1089 16.50 4.81 37.18
C PHE A 1089 15.68 3.69 36.53
N ILE A 1090 14.88 4.05 35.53
CA ILE A 1090 14.04 3.14 34.75
C ILE A 1090 14.33 3.33 33.27
N PHE A 1091 14.64 2.24 32.59
CA PHE A 1091 14.79 2.16 31.14
C PHE A 1091 13.66 1.32 30.56
N VAL A 1092 13.07 1.77 29.46
CA VAL A 1092 12.06 1.01 28.71
C VAL A 1092 12.40 0.99 27.22
N GLU A 1093 12.40 -0.18 26.62
CA GLU A 1093 12.49 -0.36 25.16
C GLU A 1093 11.15 -0.83 24.58
N ASP A 1094 10.55 0.00 23.70
CA ASP A 1094 9.25 -0.27 23.09
C ASP A 1094 9.07 0.36 21.71
N TYR A 1095 8.08 -0.11 20.94
CA TYR A 1095 7.69 0.45 19.64
C TYR A 1095 7.01 1.81 19.79
N GLN A 1096 6.25 2.00 20.86
CA GLN A 1096 5.39 3.17 21.09
C GLN A 1096 5.55 3.69 22.53
N ILE A 1097 5.05 4.89 22.80
CA ILE A 1097 5.06 5.46 24.15
C ILE A 1097 3.96 4.79 24.97
N THR A 1098 4.32 3.76 25.75
CA THR A 1098 3.41 2.95 26.57
C THR A 1098 3.18 3.53 27.97
N GLU A 1099 2.21 2.99 28.73
CA GLU A 1099 1.99 3.43 30.12
C GLU A 1099 3.23 3.18 31.00
N THR A 1100 3.96 2.09 30.75
CA THR A 1100 5.24 1.83 31.41
C THR A 1100 6.33 2.78 30.91
N ALA A 1101 6.40 3.07 29.61
CA ALA A 1101 7.41 3.98 29.03
C ALA A 1101 7.29 5.42 29.59
N LEU A 1102 6.08 5.90 29.88
CA LEU A 1102 5.87 7.23 30.50
C LEU A 1102 6.47 7.34 31.92
N LEU A 1103 6.73 6.22 32.59
CA LEU A 1103 7.42 6.20 33.89
C LEU A 1103 8.95 6.14 33.75
N ALA A 1104 9.45 5.81 32.55
CA ALA A 1104 10.87 5.62 32.31
C ALA A 1104 11.64 6.94 32.33
N ASP A 1105 12.90 6.89 32.74
CA ASP A 1105 13.87 7.96 32.54
C ASP A 1105 14.33 8.00 31.08
N ILE A 1106 14.55 6.82 30.48
CA ILE A 1106 14.90 6.66 29.06
C ILE A 1106 13.91 5.74 28.38
N ILE A 1107 13.39 6.20 27.24
CA ILE A 1107 12.57 5.42 26.32
C ILE A 1107 13.42 5.14 25.08
N MET A 1108 13.78 3.88 24.86
CA MET A 1108 14.53 3.41 23.70
C MET A 1108 13.58 2.86 22.64
N PRO A 1109 13.74 3.22 21.36
CA PRO A 1109 12.91 2.63 20.31
C PRO A 1109 13.29 1.17 20.07
N ALA A 1110 12.27 0.30 20.00
CA ALA A 1110 12.43 -1.11 19.67
C ALA A 1110 12.40 -1.39 18.16
N SER A 1111 13.16 -2.39 17.71
CA SER A 1111 13.13 -2.91 16.34
C SER A 1111 12.02 -3.94 16.14
N TYR A 1112 11.31 -3.89 15.00
CA TYR A 1112 10.40 -4.96 14.59
C TYR A 1112 11.19 -6.19 14.11
N PRO A 1113 10.56 -7.39 14.03
CA PRO A 1113 11.27 -8.62 13.68
C PRO A 1113 11.99 -8.55 12.33
N PHE A 1114 11.36 -7.97 11.33
CA PHE A 1114 11.94 -7.83 9.99
C PHE A 1114 13.11 -6.83 9.93
N GLU A 1115 13.37 -6.02 10.95
CA GLU A 1115 14.42 -4.99 10.93
C GLU A 1115 15.76 -5.50 11.45
N THR A 1116 15.73 -6.49 12.34
CA THR A 1116 16.92 -7.14 12.89
C THR A 1116 17.18 -8.49 12.24
N GLY A 1117 16.12 -9.19 11.84
CA GLY A 1117 16.20 -10.60 11.51
C GLY A 1117 16.50 -11.43 12.76
N GLY A 1118 16.15 -12.72 12.74
CA GLY A 1118 16.29 -13.54 13.93
C GLY A 1118 15.39 -14.75 13.93
N SER A 1119 15.00 -15.17 15.13
CA SER A 1119 14.19 -16.34 15.31
C SER A 1119 13.20 -16.25 16.46
N TYR A 1120 12.13 -17.04 16.33
CA TYR A 1120 11.14 -17.31 17.36
C TYR A 1120 10.97 -18.82 17.56
N ILE A 1121 10.53 -19.21 18.75
CA ILE A 1121 10.05 -20.56 19.05
C ILE A 1121 8.57 -20.44 19.39
N ASN A 1122 7.71 -20.89 18.47
CA ASN A 1122 6.27 -20.76 18.60
C ASN A 1122 5.67 -21.72 19.64
N MET A 1123 4.34 -21.68 19.82
CA MET A 1123 3.63 -22.52 20.79
C MET A 1123 3.74 -24.04 20.54
N PHE A 1124 4.12 -24.46 19.33
CA PHE A 1124 4.37 -25.87 19.00
C PHE A 1124 5.80 -26.33 19.30
N GLY A 1125 6.67 -25.41 19.76
CA GLY A 1125 8.10 -25.65 19.91
C GLY A 1125 8.86 -25.63 18.58
N SER A 1126 8.25 -25.15 17.49
CA SER A 1126 8.88 -25.04 16.19
C SER A 1126 9.72 -23.76 16.11
N PHE A 1127 10.97 -23.92 15.68
CA PHE A 1127 11.91 -22.81 15.49
C PHE A 1127 11.64 -22.13 14.15
N GLN A 1128 11.25 -20.86 14.18
CA GLN A 1128 10.89 -20.08 13.00
C GLN A 1128 11.93 -18.98 12.77
N HIS A 1129 12.51 -18.93 11.58
CA HIS A 1129 13.50 -17.91 11.20
C HIS A 1129 12.84 -16.82 10.36
N PHE A 1130 13.26 -15.57 10.57
CA PHE A 1130 12.88 -14.43 9.74
C PHE A 1130 14.10 -13.62 9.34
N ALA A 1131 14.08 -13.10 8.11
CA ALA A 1131 15.18 -12.34 7.53
C ALA A 1131 15.18 -10.88 7.99
N LYS A 1132 16.37 -10.27 7.97
CA LYS A 1132 16.54 -8.82 8.08
C LYS A 1132 16.22 -8.18 6.74
N HIS A 1133 15.47 -7.08 6.77
CA HIS A 1133 15.08 -6.27 5.64
C HIS A 1133 15.41 -4.81 5.94
N ASP A 1134 16.36 -4.23 5.22
CA ASP A 1134 16.91 -2.89 5.50
C ASP A 1134 16.05 -1.72 4.94
N HIS A 1135 14.90 -2.02 4.34
CA HIS A 1135 14.14 -1.04 3.55
C HIS A 1135 13.12 -0.22 4.38
N LEU A 1136 12.56 -0.79 5.45
CA LEU A 1136 11.69 -0.07 6.39
C LEU A 1136 12.53 0.61 7.47
N LYS A 1137 12.05 1.75 8.03
CA LYS A 1137 12.76 2.62 9.01
C LYS A 1137 13.69 1.81 9.94
N THR A 1138 15.00 1.83 9.70
CA THR A 1138 15.93 0.90 10.36
C THR A 1138 16.26 1.32 11.79
N ILE A 1139 15.81 0.52 12.75
CA ILE A 1139 16.30 0.51 14.13
C ILE A 1139 16.76 -0.92 14.37
N ASP A 1140 17.99 -1.09 14.85
CA ASP A 1140 18.54 -2.40 15.13
C ASP A 1140 18.80 -2.51 16.63
N SER A 1141 17.83 -3.09 17.35
CA SER A 1141 17.95 -3.29 18.80
C SER A 1141 19.10 -4.23 19.16
N LEU A 1142 19.44 -5.20 18.30
CA LEU A 1142 20.59 -6.09 18.55
C LEU A 1142 21.90 -5.29 18.51
N GLU A 1143 22.07 -4.47 17.49
CA GLU A 1143 23.23 -3.60 17.35
C GLU A 1143 23.32 -2.59 18.51
N ASN A 1144 22.20 -2.03 18.95
CA ASN A 1144 22.16 -1.15 20.12
C ASN A 1144 22.63 -1.84 21.40
N ILE A 1145 22.17 -3.06 21.69
CA ILE A 1145 22.61 -3.83 22.85
C ILE A 1145 24.12 -4.16 22.73
N ILE A 1146 24.58 -4.55 21.54
CA ILE A 1146 26.00 -4.80 21.28
C ILE A 1146 26.85 -3.54 21.51
N ASN A 1147 26.40 -2.39 21.04
CA ASN A 1147 27.10 -1.13 21.21
C ASN A 1147 27.15 -0.71 22.69
N LEU A 1148 26.08 -0.97 23.45
CA LEU A 1148 26.08 -0.80 24.90
C LEU A 1148 27.08 -1.74 25.61
N ILE A 1149 27.15 -3.02 25.21
CA ILE A 1149 28.13 -3.98 25.74
C ILE A 1149 29.58 -3.52 25.49
N LYS A 1150 29.87 -2.97 24.29
CA LYS A 1150 31.21 -2.48 23.93
C LYS A 1150 31.71 -1.37 24.85
N LEU A 1151 30.83 -0.57 25.46
CA LEU A 1151 31.22 0.47 26.43
C LEU A 1151 31.88 -0.10 27.69
N PHE A 1152 31.70 -1.38 27.99
CA PHE A 1152 32.35 -2.07 29.11
C PHE A 1152 33.72 -2.66 28.75
N GLU A 1153 34.28 -2.33 27.58
CA GLU A 1153 35.59 -2.79 27.09
C GLU A 1153 35.74 -4.33 27.02
N VAL A 1154 34.63 -5.05 26.85
CA VAL A 1154 34.62 -6.51 26.73
C VAL A 1154 34.69 -6.93 25.26
N SER A 1155 35.64 -7.82 24.92
CA SER A 1155 35.69 -8.47 23.61
C SER A 1155 34.55 -9.49 23.49
N PHE A 1156 33.47 -9.14 22.79
CA PHE A 1156 32.34 -10.02 22.54
C PHE A 1156 31.97 -9.99 21.06
N GLU A 1157 31.90 -11.16 20.44
CA GLU A 1157 31.43 -11.34 19.07
C GLU A 1157 30.13 -12.16 19.10
N PHE A 1158 29.04 -11.57 18.61
CA PHE A 1158 27.73 -12.21 18.59
C PHE A 1158 27.59 -13.12 17.36
N ASN A 1159 27.30 -14.40 17.59
CA ASN A 1159 26.93 -15.37 16.56
C ASN A 1159 25.55 -15.96 16.88
N LYS A 1160 24.69 -16.09 15.87
CA LYS A 1160 23.35 -16.72 15.97
C LYS A 1160 23.41 -18.16 16.47
N ASN A 1161 24.52 -18.89 16.26
CA ASN A 1161 24.68 -20.25 16.80
C ASN A 1161 24.63 -20.28 18.33
N HIS A 1162 25.04 -19.22 19.03
CA HIS A 1162 24.95 -19.15 20.48
C HIS A 1162 23.50 -19.26 20.98
N VAL A 1163 22.53 -18.78 20.19
CA VAL A 1163 21.10 -18.86 20.53
C VAL A 1163 20.63 -20.32 20.50
N LEU A 1164 21.02 -21.06 19.47
CA LEU A 1164 20.68 -22.49 19.36
C LEU A 1164 21.36 -23.30 20.47
N GLU A 1165 22.62 -23.01 20.79
CA GLU A 1165 23.31 -23.64 21.91
C GLU A 1165 22.64 -23.36 23.25
N GLU A 1166 22.21 -22.12 23.49
CA GLU A 1166 21.51 -21.74 24.71
C GLU A 1166 20.17 -22.46 24.84
N TYR A 1167 19.42 -22.54 23.73
CA TYR A 1167 18.20 -23.32 23.67
C TYR A 1167 18.47 -24.80 24.02
N LEU A 1168 19.47 -25.43 23.39
CA LEU A 1168 19.81 -26.85 23.62
C LEU A 1168 20.31 -27.12 25.05
N LYS A 1169 21.03 -26.19 25.69
CA LYS A 1169 21.52 -26.34 27.07
C LYS A 1169 20.39 -26.37 28.10
N ASN A 1170 19.38 -25.54 27.92
CA ASN A 1170 18.27 -25.40 28.86
C ASN A 1170 17.08 -26.30 28.49
N TYR A 1171 17.14 -27.00 27.36
CA TYR A 1171 16.16 -28.00 26.94
C TYR A 1171 16.34 -29.31 27.74
N ASN A 1172 16.01 -29.28 29.03
CA ASN A 1172 15.96 -30.47 29.88
C ASN A 1172 14.57 -30.61 30.51
N VAL A 1173 13.92 -31.74 30.19
CA VAL A 1173 12.64 -32.15 30.76
C VAL A 1173 12.90 -32.81 32.11
N GLU A 1174 12.64 -32.11 33.21
CA GLU A 1174 12.62 -32.75 34.53
C GLU A 1174 11.31 -33.54 34.69
N LYS A 1175 11.39 -34.87 34.82
CA LYS A 1175 10.26 -35.71 35.26
C LYS A 1175 9.87 -35.28 36.68
N THR A 1176 8.71 -34.68 36.82
CA THR A 1176 8.19 -34.27 38.14
C THR A 1176 7.23 -35.32 38.70
N ASN A 1177 7.43 -35.65 39.97
CA ASN A 1177 6.45 -36.43 40.75
C ASN A 1177 5.35 -35.46 41.20
N LEU A 1178 4.13 -35.66 40.73
CA LEU A 1178 2.99 -34.77 40.98
C LEU A 1178 2.29 -35.13 42.30
N ILE A 1179 2.02 -34.13 43.13
CA ILE A 1179 1.23 -34.23 44.37
C ILE A 1179 -0.01 -33.34 44.23
N LEU A 1180 -1.18 -33.87 44.59
CA LEU A 1180 -2.49 -33.20 44.58
C LEU A 1180 -2.55 -32.10 45.66
N SER A 1181 -3.19 -30.97 45.36
CA SER A 1181 -3.59 -29.97 46.36
C SER A 1181 -5.07 -29.59 46.20
N PHE A 1182 -5.69 -29.10 47.29
CA PHE A 1182 -7.13 -29.04 47.50
C PHE A 1182 -7.79 -27.67 47.26
N ILE A 1183 -7.07 -26.66 46.76
CA ILE A 1183 -7.56 -25.29 46.62
C ILE A 1183 -7.13 -24.70 45.27
N ASP A 1184 -8.07 -24.11 44.53
CA ASP A 1184 -7.78 -23.36 43.29
C ASP A 1184 -7.36 -21.92 43.64
N ASN A 1185 -6.15 -21.53 43.24
CA ASN A 1185 -5.61 -20.19 43.44
C ASN A 1185 -5.66 -19.45 42.09
N SER A 1186 -6.60 -18.51 41.94
CA SER A 1186 -6.91 -17.85 40.68
C SER A 1186 -6.28 -16.46 40.59
N ILE A 1187 -5.03 -16.34 40.14
CA ILE A 1187 -4.47 -15.02 39.78
C ILE A 1187 -3.66 -15.10 38.49
N ASN A 1188 -4.21 -14.52 37.43
CA ASN A 1188 -3.42 -13.97 36.32
C ASN A 1188 -3.23 -12.47 36.60
N ILE A 1189 -1.98 -12.02 36.72
CA ILE A 1189 -1.61 -10.65 37.10
C ILE A 1189 -1.63 -9.71 35.88
N PHE A 1190 -1.30 -10.25 34.69
CA PHE A 1190 -1.17 -9.49 33.45
C PHE A 1190 -2.04 -10.04 32.32
N LYS A 1191 -2.63 -9.12 31.55
CA LYS A 1191 -3.38 -9.43 30.32
C LYS A 1191 -2.46 -9.38 29.10
N PHE A 1192 -2.87 -10.03 28.00
CA PHE A 1192 -2.22 -9.93 26.67
C PHE A 1192 -0.72 -10.27 26.62
N GLY A 1193 -0.23 -11.06 27.58
CA GLY A 1193 1.16 -11.49 27.62
C GLY A 1193 2.12 -10.33 27.92
N VAL A 1194 1.66 -9.37 28.73
CA VAL A 1194 2.41 -8.17 29.12
C VAL A 1194 2.80 -7.27 27.95
N ASP A 1195 2.01 -7.32 26.87
CA ASP A 1195 2.23 -6.53 25.66
C ASP A 1195 0.95 -5.78 25.29
N ASN A 1196 1.05 -4.46 25.22
CA ASN A 1196 -0.10 -3.60 24.97
C ASN A 1196 -0.49 -3.50 23.49
N GLN A 1197 0.31 -4.06 22.57
CA GLN A 1197 0.04 -3.95 21.14
C GLN A 1197 -1.32 -4.56 20.77
N GLU A 1198 -1.70 -5.68 21.38
CA GLU A 1198 -3.05 -6.28 21.25
C GLU A 1198 -4.15 -5.41 21.87
N MET A 1199 -3.84 -4.75 22.99
CA MET A 1199 -4.80 -3.87 23.67
C MET A 1199 -5.10 -2.62 22.85
N ILE A 1200 -4.10 -2.01 22.20
CA ILE A 1200 -4.29 -0.84 21.33
C ILE A 1200 -5.29 -1.18 20.21
N ILE A 1201 -5.14 -2.38 19.65
CA ILE A 1201 -6.04 -2.91 18.63
C ILE A 1201 -7.45 -3.08 19.21
N LYS A 1202 -7.59 -3.79 20.35
CA LYS A 1202 -8.89 -3.97 21.02
C LYS A 1202 -9.53 -2.64 21.41
N LYS A 1203 -8.78 -1.63 21.86
CA LYS A 1203 -9.30 -0.28 22.15
C LYS A 1203 -9.81 0.41 20.90
N ASN A 1204 -9.11 0.31 19.78
CA ASN A 1204 -9.59 0.84 18.50
C ASN A 1204 -10.89 0.15 18.03
N PHE A 1205 -11.08 -1.12 18.41
CA PHE A 1205 -12.35 -1.85 18.23
C PHE A 1205 -13.44 -1.48 19.26
N ILE A 1206 -13.09 -1.16 20.51
CA ILE A 1206 -14.04 -0.97 21.64
C ILE A 1206 -14.45 0.50 21.86
N ILE A 1207 -13.58 1.49 21.59
CA ILE A 1207 -13.88 2.92 21.79
C ILE A 1207 -15.05 3.40 20.90
N ASN A 1208 -15.52 2.57 19.98
CA ASN A 1208 -16.54 2.90 19.00
C ASN A 1208 -17.76 1.95 19.03
N VAL A 1209 -18.02 1.29 20.17
CA VAL A 1209 -19.32 0.65 20.50
C VAL A 1209 -20.11 1.52 21.45
#